data_AF-A0A1E3P821-F1
#
_entry.id   AF-A0A1E3P821-F1
#
_cell.length_a   1.000
_cell.length_b   1.000
_cell.length_c   1.000
_cell.angle_alpha   90.00
_cell.angle_beta   90.00
_cell.angle_gamma   90.00
#
_symmetry.space_group_name_H-M   'P 1'
#
loop_
_entity.id
_entity.type
_entity.pdbx_description
1 polymer ?
#
loop_
_entity_poly.entity_id
_entity_poly.type
_entity_poly.pdbx_seq_one_letter_code
_entity_poly.pdbx_strand_id
1 'polypeptide(L)'
;MSILVTGGAGYIGSHTVIELIQNNYSVIILDNLSNSSYDAIARIEFIVGRSIPFYNIDLRDHDKLSQLFQSNDIKSVIHFAALKAVGESTKIPLTYYDNNINGTINLLKIMNQFNVKSIVFSSSATVYGDATRFENMIPIPESCPNDPTNPYGQTKYTIEQIIHDLYKSDPTWKAAILRYFNPIGAHPSGLIGEDPLGIPNNLLPYLAQVAIGRREKLSIFGNDYDSHDGTPIRDYIHVVDLAKGHISALNYLEQNQSGLFREWNLGTGKGSTVFDVYNAFCKAVGKNLPYEVVGRRDGDVLNLTADPKRANNELKWFAKLSIQDACADLWKWTIENPFGFNIEGYKWEQFGETRLHHVEIKDFKISIMNYGATVQDLKIGEESLVLGFNDFQSYKSNGNPYFGATIGRYANRISNGEFKLNGKVFKTDVNENSNTLHGGANGFDKQHWLGPIAQISGDSTILQFKLIDQEQSNGFPNQVETIVKFIVGYKSLEIEYQANSNGPTPINLTNHSYFKLGNDIDINLSTKKYLETSNGLPTGEILEIPSQNFKLEDRKFDDCFILNESSSIDTRSNQLIEIFKASTPSHSLTIQSTEPSFQFYTGDGVNIQNFHSRSGFAVEPGRFIDAINSPIYSNQVVLNKDETYGSKTKYIFN
;
A
#
# COMPACT_ATOMS: atom_id res chain seq x y z
N MET A 1 -7.35 21.05 -6.75
CA MET A 1 -6.06 21.64 -7.18
C MET A 1 -5.00 20.54 -7.26
N SER A 2 -4.12 20.55 -8.26
CA SER A 2 -3.08 19.52 -8.42
C SER A 2 -1.77 19.93 -7.75
N ILE A 3 -1.24 19.06 -6.91
CA ILE A 3 -0.07 19.30 -6.05
C ILE A 3 1.03 18.31 -6.40
N LEU A 4 2.19 18.81 -6.81
CA LEU A 4 3.40 18.00 -6.93
C LEU A 4 4.05 17.85 -5.56
N VAL A 5 4.25 16.62 -5.11
CA VAL A 5 4.93 16.30 -3.86
C VAL A 5 6.26 15.63 -4.17
N THR A 6 7.33 16.43 -4.14
CA THR A 6 8.70 15.89 -4.31
C THR A 6 9.15 15.25 -3.00
N GLY A 7 9.84 14.11 -3.04
CA GLY A 7 10.16 13.33 -1.84
C GLY A 7 8.93 12.67 -1.21
N GLY A 8 7.86 12.47 -2.00
CA GLY A 8 6.57 11.99 -1.51
C GLY A 8 6.55 10.52 -1.11
N ALA A 9 7.56 9.72 -1.49
CA ALA A 9 7.72 8.35 -0.99
C ALA A 9 8.44 8.30 0.36
N GLY A 10 9.05 9.42 0.79
CA GLY A 10 9.72 9.53 2.08
C GLY A 10 8.76 9.59 3.28
N TYR A 11 9.34 9.61 4.49
CA TYR A 11 8.60 9.56 5.74
C TYR A 11 7.53 10.66 5.88
N ILE A 12 7.89 11.94 5.87
CA ILE A 12 6.91 13.03 6.05
C ILE A 12 6.06 13.21 4.79
N GLY A 13 6.66 13.02 3.62
CA GLY A 13 6.00 13.14 2.32
C GLY A 13 4.80 12.19 2.22
N SER A 14 4.99 10.91 2.54
CA SER A 14 3.94 9.89 2.46
C SER A 14 2.73 10.20 3.35
N HIS A 15 2.95 10.69 4.57
CA HIS A 15 1.87 11.10 5.47
C HIS A 15 1.15 12.36 4.94
N THR A 16 1.88 13.29 4.35
CA THR A 16 1.31 14.50 3.75
C THR A 16 0.49 14.19 2.50
N VAL A 17 0.90 13.21 1.69
CA VAL A 17 0.12 12.75 0.53
C VAL A 17 -1.25 12.23 0.97
N ILE A 18 -1.33 11.44 2.06
CA ILE A 18 -2.61 10.96 2.59
C ILE A 18 -3.51 12.14 2.97
N GLU A 19 -3.00 13.08 3.74
CA GLU A 19 -3.76 14.26 4.18
C GLU A 19 -4.20 15.13 2.98
N LEU A 20 -3.36 15.28 1.96
CA LEU A 20 -3.72 16.00 0.73
C LEU A 20 -4.92 15.35 0.03
N ILE A 21 -4.87 14.03 -0.18
CA ILE A 21 -5.95 13.29 -0.86
C ILE A 21 -7.24 13.32 -0.04
N GLN A 22 -7.15 13.18 1.29
CA GLN A 22 -8.29 13.28 2.20
C GLN A 22 -8.91 14.69 2.22
N ASN A 23 -8.12 15.73 1.92
CA ASN A 23 -8.59 17.10 1.74
C ASN A 23 -8.90 17.45 0.27
N ASN A 24 -9.18 16.44 -0.57
CA ASN A 24 -9.62 16.58 -1.97
C ASN A 24 -8.62 17.25 -2.92
N TYR A 25 -7.33 17.21 -2.59
CA TYR A 25 -6.27 17.57 -3.54
C TYR A 25 -5.97 16.41 -4.49
N SER A 26 -5.65 16.76 -5.74
CA SER A 26 -5.03 15.81 -6.68
C SER A 26 -3.53 15.84 -6.41
N VAL A 27 -2.90 14.67 -6.33
CA VAL A 27 -1.49 14.57 -5.95
C VAL A 27 -0.70 13.86 -7.04
N ILE A 28 0.49 14.38 -7.33
CA ILE A 28 1.51 13.74 -8.15
C ILE A 28 2.74 13.57 -7.26
N ILE A 29 3.31 12.36 -7.22
CA ILE A 29 4.51 12.08 -6.43
C ILE A 29 5.73 12.04 -7.34
N LEU A 30 6.77 12.74 -6.93
CA LEU A 30 8.10 12.64 -7.51
C LEU A 30 9.08 12.21 -6.43
N ASP A 31 9.83 11.14 -6.66
CA ASP A 31 10.90 10.70 -5.75
C ASP A 31 11.97 9.96 -6.55
N ASN A 32 13.23 9.99 -6.13
CA ASN A 32 14.29 9.18 -6.76
C ASN A 32 14.57 7.88 -5.98
N LEU A 33 13.81 7.64 -4.91
CA LEU A 33 13.90 6.48 -4.03
C LEU A 33 15.26 6.30 -3.33
N SER A 34 16.08 7.37 -3.24
CA SER A 34 17.42 7.28 -2.63
C SER A 34 17.39 6.94 -1.14
N ASN A 35 16.27 7.21 -0.46
CA ASN A 35 16.05 6.90 0.96
C ASN A 35 14.58 6.57 1.24
N SER A 36 13.93 5.87 0.31
CA SER A 36 12.53 5.46 0.41
C SER A 36 12.29 4.21 -0.46
N SER A 37 11.09 3.64 -0.39
CA SER A 37 10.66 2.49 -1.22
C SER A 37 9.38 2.85 -1.96
N TYR A 38 9.22 2.32 -3.18
CA TYR A 38 7.94 2.37 -3.89
C TYR A 38 6.81 1.72 -3.08
N ASP A 39 7.12 0.78 -2.19
CA ASP A 39 6.09 0.14 -1.35
C ASP A 39 5.40 1.14 -0.41
N ALA A 40 6.06 2.25 -0.04
CA ALA A 40 5.38 3.34 0.64
C ALA A 40 4.23 3.91 -0.23
N ILE A 41 4.46 4.07 -1.54
CA ILE A 41 3.45 4.54 -2.49
C ILE A 41 2.31 3.54 -2.60
N ALA A 42 2.62 2.27 -2.83
CA ALA A 42 1.62 1.22 -2.92
C ALA A 42 0.71 1.15 -1.67
N ARG A 43 1.28 1.42 -0.49
CA ARG A 43 0.51 1.46 0.77
C ARG A 43 -0.27 2.75 0.96
N ILE A 44 0.22 3.91 0.49
CA ILE A 44 -0.58 5.14 0.42
C ILE A 44 -1.81 4.91 -0.46
N GLU A 45 -1.63 4.36 -1.66
CA GLU A 45 -2.72 4.02 -2.59
C GLU A 45 -3.74 3.09 -1.92
N PHE A 46 -3.26 2.07 -1.20
CA PHE A 46 -4.10 1.16 -0.43
C PHE A 46 -4.92 1.86 0.67
N ILE A 47 -4.32 2.82 1.39
CA ILE A 47 -4.98 3.60 2.44
C ILE A 47 -6.05 4.51 1.85
N VAL A 48 -5.73 5.21 0.76
CA VAL A 48 -6.63 6.21 0.14
C VAL A 48 -7.60 5.64 -0.90
N GLY A 49 -7.48 4.34 -1.20
CA GLY A 49 -8.39 3.59 -2.08
C GLY A 49 -8.31 3.97 -3.56
N ARG A 50 -7.18 4.52 -4.02
CA ARG A 50 -6.99 4.92 -5.43
C ARG A 50 -5.50 4.98 -5.80
N SER A 51 -5.20 4.80 -7.08
CA SER A 51 -3.85 4.98 -7.61
C SER A 51 -3.40 6.44 -7.60
N ILE A 52 -2.09 6.66 -7.51
CA ILE A 52 -1.46 7.98 -7.46
C ILE A 52 -0.34 8.03 -8.51
N PRO A 53 -0.33 9.04 -9.40
CA PRO A 53 0.77 9.23 -10.33
C PRO A 53 2.12 9.33 -9.60
N PHE A 54 3.05 8.45 -9.99
CA PHE A 54 4.40 8.40 -9.43
C PHE A 54 5.45 8.52 -10.53
N TYR A 55 6.46 9.34 -10.27
CA TYR A 55 7.57 9.57 -11.17
C TYR A 55 8.91 9.33 -10.45
N ASN A 56 9.64 8.31 -10.89
CA ASN A 56 11.00 8.03 -10.42
C ASN A 56 12.01 8.97 -11.11
N ILE A 57 12.18 10.17 -10.57
CA ILE A 57 12.98 11.23 -11.17
C ILE A 57 13.85 11.88 -10.09
N ASP A 58 15.13 12.07 -10.40
CA ASP A 58 16.01 12.94 -9.63
C ASP A 58 15.72 14.40 -9.98
N LEU A 59 15.56 15.27 -8.99
CA LEU A 59 15.29 16.69 -9.23
C LEU A 59 16.39 17.41 -10.01
N ARG A 60 17.59 16.85 -10.13
CA ARG A 60 18.69 17.38 -10.95
C ARG A 60 18.55 17.02 -12.44
N ASP A 61 17.68 16.08 -12.79
CA ASP A 61 17.36 15.74 -14.19
C ASP A 61 16.34 16.73 -14.75
N HIS A 62 16.86 17.83 -15.32
CA HIS A 62 16.06 18.93 -15.87
C HIS A 62 15.06 18.46 -16.93
N ASP A 63 15.47 17.58 -17.83
CA ASP A 63 14.65 17.20 -18.98
C ASP A 63 13.46 16.34 -18.55
N LYS A 64 13.68 15.36 -17.67
CA LYS A 64 12.57 14.57 -17.12
C LYS A 64 11.66 15.42 -16.23
N LEU A 65 12.21 16.33 -15.44
CA LEU A 65 11.42 17.24 -14.62
C LEU A 65 10.55 18.17 -15.49
N SER A 66 11.09 18.69 -16.58
CA SER A 66 10.34 19.49 -17.56
C SER A 66 9.21 18.69 -18.21
N GLN A 67 9.48 17.44 -18.64
CA GLN A 67 8.46 16.55 -19.21
C GLN A 67 7.32 16.25 -18.21
N LEU A 68 7.65 16.08 -16.93
CA LEU A 68 6.66 15.90 -15.87
C LEU A 68 5.73 17.12 -15.76
N PHE A 69 6.27 18.34 -15.76
CA PHE A 69 5.46 19.56 -15.72
C PHE A 69 4.66 19.78 -17.01
N GLN A 70 5.20 19.37 -18.16
CA GLN A 70 4.47 19.45 -19.43
C GLN A 70 3.28 18.50 -19.47
N SER A 71 3.40 17.32 -18.86
CA SER A 71 2.38 16.27 -18.90
C SER A 71 1.30 16.41 -17.82
N ASN A 72 1.44 17.37 -16.90
CA ASN A 72 0.58 17.50 -15.74
C ASN A 72 0.22 18.96 -15.45
N ASP A 73 -1.04 19.23 -15.11
CA ASP A 73 -1.50 20.57 -14.75
C ASP A 73 -1.19 20.92 -13.29
N ILE A 74 0.10 21.05 -12.95
CA ILE A 74 0.59 21.32 -11.59
C ILE A 74 0.26 22.76 -11.20
N LYS A 75 -0.32 22.96 -10.01
CA LYS A 75 -0.69 24.29 -9.51
C LYS A 75 0.14 24.75 -8.31
N SER A 76 0.67 23.81 -7.53
CA SER A 76 1.56 24.10 -6.40
C SER A 76 2.48 22.92 -6.15
N VAL A 77 3.59 23.18 -5.48
CA VAL A 77 4.58 22.17 -5.11
C VAL A 77 4.72 22.10 -3.59
N ILE A 78 4.78 20.90 -3.03
CA ILE A 78 5.30 20.65 -1.68
C ILE A 78 6.65 19.95 -1.81
N HIS A 79 7.70 20.61 -1.35
CA HIS A 79 9.07 20.19 -1.57
C HIS A 79 9.69 19.52 -0.33
N PHE A 80 9.68 18.18 -0.29
CA PHE A 80 10.35 17.38 0.75
C PHE A 80 11.72 16.83 0.33
N ALA A 81 11.94 16.59 -0.96
CA ALA A 81 13.12 15.90 -1.48
C ALA A 81 14.43 16.58 -1.03
N ALA A 82 15.19 15.89 -0.18
CA ALA A 82 16.49 16.32 0.32
C ALA A 82 17.20 15.14 1.00
N LEU A 83 18.54 15.15 0.98
CA LEU A 83 19.33 14.42 1.96
C LEU A 83 19.22 15.13 3.32
N LYS A 84 19.03 14.36 4.40
CA LYS A 84 18.63 14.90 5.71
C LYS A 84 19.51 14.52 6.92
N ALA A 85 20.49 13.64 6.76
CA ALA A 85 21.25 13.13 7.90
C ALA A 85 22.36 14.11 8.30
N VAL A 86 22.20 14.80 9.43
CA VAL A 86 23.14 15.81 9.94
C VAL A 86 24.58 15.27 10.02
N GLY A 87 24.77 14.11 10.67
CA GLY A 87 26.09 13.52 10.86
C GLY A 87 26.74 12.97 9.59
N GLU A 88 25.97 12.68 8.55
CA GLU A 88 26.50 12.31 7.24
C GLU A 88 26.88 13.56 6.44
N SER A 89 26.09 14.63 6.55
CA SER A 89 26.35 15.90 5.84
C SER A 89 27.71 16.51 6.17
N THR A 90 28.24 16.29 7.37
CA THR A 90 29.59 16.74 7.76
C THR A 90 30.70 15.92 7.09
N LYS A 91 30.39 14.70 6.65
CA LYS A 91 31.34 13.79 5.97
C LYS A 91 31.31 13.93 4.45
N ILE A 92 30.13 14.17 3.87
CA ILE A 92 29.93 14.34 2.42
C ILE A 92 29.21 15.66 2.06
N PRO A 93 29.75 16.82 2.48
CA PRO A 93 29.06 18.10 2.36
C PRO A 93 28.72 18.48 0.91
N LEU A 94 29.63 18.21 -0.05
CA LEU A 94 29.39 18.56 -1.46
C LEU A 94 28.18 17.81 -2.05
N THR A 95 27.97 16.55 -1.67
CA THR A 95 26.80 15.77 -2.07
C THR A 95 25.50 16.39 -1.54
N TYR A 96 25.51 16.86 -0.28
CA TYR A 96 24.36 17.54 0.31
C TYR A 96 24.06 18.87 -0.38
N TYR A 97 25.08 19.68 -0.65
CA TYR A 97 24.90 20.94 -1.38
C TYR A 97 24.38 20.70 -2.80
N ASP A 98 24.98 19.78 -3.54
CA ASP A 98 24.52 19.45 -4.89
C ASP A 98 23.08 18.93 -4.90
N ASN A 99 22.78 17.89 -4.11
CA ASN A 99 21.45 17.30 -4.08
C ASN A 99 20.38 18.31 -3.64
N ASN A 100 20.59 18.97 -2.50
CA ASN A 100 19.55 19.80 -1.90
C ASN A 100 19.43 21.15 -2.63
N ILE A 101 20.53 21.84 -2.91
CA ILE A 101 20.49 23.18 -3.50
C ILE A 101 20.27 23.09 -5.00
N ASN A 102 21.09 22.33 -5.75
CA ASN A 102 20.94 22.29 -7.21
C ASN A 102 19.61 21.64 -7.61
N GLY A 103 19.17 20.60 -6.87
CA GLY A 103 17.82 20.04 -7.04
C GLY A 103 16.72 21.07 -6.85
N THR A 104 16.80 21.91 -5.81
CA THR A 104 15.81 22.98 -5.58
C THR A 104 15.88 24.07 -6.65
N ILE A 105 17.08 24.51 -7.04
CA ILE A 105 17.26 25.51 -8.10
C ILE A 105 16.64 25.01 -9.41
N ASN A 106 16.86 23.75 -9.75
CA ASN A 106 16.29 23.15 -10.96
C ASN A 106 14.75 23.13 -10.91
N LEU A 107 14.19 22.70 -9.77
CA LEU A 107 12.75 22.73 -9.52
C LEU A 107 12.17 24.14 -9.66
N LEU A 108 12.77 25.15 -9.03
CA LEU A 108 12.29 26.53 -9.11
C LEU A 108 12.37 27.10 -10.53
N LYS A 109 13.39 26.75 -11.32
CA LYS A 109 13.49 27.15 -12.73
C LYS A 109 12.36 26.56 -13.55
N ILE A 110 12.09 25.26 -13.41
CA ILE A 110 10.98 24.60 -14.12
C ILE A 110 9.63 25.15 -13.66
N MET A 111 9.42 25.31 -12.37
CA MET A 111 8.22 25.96 -11.82
C MET A 111 8.00 27.35 -12.44
N ASN A 112 9.05 28.18 -12.54
CA ASN A 112 8.97 29.48 -13.20
C ASN A 112 8.61 29.37 -14.69
N GLN A 113 9.26 28.45 -15.42
CA GLN A 113 9.01 28.22 -16.85
C GLN A 113 7.54 27.84 -17.13
N PHE A 114 6.93 27.04 -16.26
CA PHE A 114 5.53 26.60 -16.38
C PHE A 114 4.55 27.50 -15.61
N ASN A 115 5.00 28.65 -15.09
CA ASN A 115 4.20 29.60 -14.33
C ASN A 115 3.51 28.99 -13.09
N VAL A 116 4.15 28.00 -12.46
CA VAL A 116 3.75 27.42 -11.17
C VAL A 116 4.45 28.20 -10.07
N LYS A 117 3.76 29.11 -9.40
CA LYS A 117 4.38 30.07 -8.47
C LYS A 117 3.99 29.87 -6.99
N SER A 118 3.51 28.68 -6.64
CA SER A 118 3.15 28.32 -5.26
C SER A 118 4.01 27.16 -4.77
N ILE A 119 4.71 27.37 -3.65
CA ILE A 119 5.59 26.37 -3.05
C ILE A 119 5.45 26.33 -1.52
N VAL A 120 5.34 25.13 -0.98
CA VAL A 120 5.53 24.82 0.44
C VAL A 120 6.88 24.11 0.58
N PHE A 121 7.83 24.73 1.28
CA PHE A 121 9.18 24.21 1.43
C PHE A 121 9.41 23.57 2.79
N SER A 122 9.98 22.38 2.77
CA SER A 122 10.44 21.68 3.97
C SER A 122 11.76 22.23 4.48
N SER A 123 11.68 23.23 5.35
CA SER A 123 12.81 23.71 6.13
C SER A 123 12.97 22.91 7.44
N SER A 124 13.80 23.38 8.36
CA SER A 124 14.13 22.68 9.60
C SER A 124 14.56 23.65 10.69
N ALA A 125 14.30 23.31 11.94
CA ALA A 125 14.81 24.03 13.10
C ALA A 125 16.36 24.07 13.15
N THR A 126 17.06 23.25 12.36
CA THR A 126 18.53 23.33 12.22
C THR A 126 19.02 24.66 11.65
N VAL A 127 18.17 25.45 10.99
CA VAL A 127 18.53 26.80 10.51
C VAL A 127 18.82 27.76 11.66
N TYR A 128 18.24 27.53 12.84
CA TYR A 128 18.49 28.35 14.02
C TYR A 128 19.86 28.08 14.66
N GLY A 129 20.45 26.90 14.44
CA GLY A 129 21.65 26.48 15.17
C GLY A 129 21.41 26.39 16.67
N ASP A 130 22.34 26.94 17.46
CA ASP A 130 22.19 27.03 18.92
C ASP A 130 21.48 28.32 19.33
N ALA A 131 20.16 28.25 19.53
CA ALA A 131 19.36 29.39 19.96
C ALA A 131 19.66 29.84 21.40
N THR A 132 20.32 29.01 22.22
CA THR A 132 20.65 29.35 23.62
C THR A 132 21.71 30.44 23.73
N ARG A 133 22.45 30.72 22.64
CA ARG A 133 23.40 31.84 22.56
C ARG A 133 22.72 33.21 22.62
N PHE A 134 21.40 33.27 22.49
CA PHE A 134 20.59 34.48 22.57
C PHE A 134 19.69 34.44 23.80
N GLU A 135 19.60 35.57 24.49
CA GLU A 135 18.70 35.72 25.63
C GLU A 135 17.23 35.64 25.18
N ASN A 136 16.39 34.94 25.95
CA ASN A 136 14.93 34.85 25.73
C ASN A 136 14.50 34.27 24.36
N MET A 137 15.33 33.42 23.74
CA MET A 137 15.02 32.73 22.47
C MET A 137 14.59 31.26 22.63
N ILE A 138 14.28 30.82 23.84
CA ILE A 138 13.70 29.49 24.11
C ILE A 138 12.36 29.69 24.83
N PRO A 139 11.22 29.20 24.30
CA PRO A 139 11.05 28.53 23.00
C PRO A 139 11.38 29.44 21.80
N ILE A 140 11.83 28.84 20.70
CA ILE A 140 12.43 29.52 19.54
C ILE A 140 11.35 30.16 18.66
N PRO A 141 11.26 31.50 18.59
CA PRO A 141 10.38 32.18 17.63
C PRO A 141 11.04 32.23 16.25
N GLU A 142 10.26 32.43 15.18
CA GLU A 142 10.84 32.50 13.84
C GLU A 142 11.72 33.74 13.60
N SER A 143 11.62 34.74 14.49
CA SER A 143 12.51 35.91 14.51
C SER A 143 13.89 35.64 15.13
N CYS A 144 14.13 34.43 15.67
CA CYS A 144 15.45 34.03 16.12
C CYS A 144 16.46 34.11 14.96
N PRO A 145 17.62 34.76 15.13
CA PRO A 145 18.64 34.81 14.09
C PRO A 145 19.12 33.42 13.68
N ASN A 146 19.10 33.16 12.38
CA ASN A 146 19.57 31.91 11.78
C ASN A 146 21.11 31.86 11.74
N ASP A 147 21.68 30.73 12.16
CA ASP A 147 23.11 30.45 12.13
C ASP A 147 23.32 28.93 12.24
N PRO A 148 23.09 28.18 11.15
CA PRO A 148 23.17 26.73 11.14
C PRO A 148 24.61 26.23 11.38
N THR A 149 24.74 25.16 12.16
CA THR A 149 26.04 24.64 12.63
C THR A 149 26.56 23.44 11.83
N ASN A 150 25.87 23.03 10.77
CA ASN A 150 26.22 21.85 9.98
C ASN A 150 25.81 22.00 8.51
N PRO A 151 26.43 21.25 7.57
CA PRO A 151 26.13 21.38 6.14
C PRO A 151 24.67 21.15 5.78
N TYR A 152 23.97 20.18 6.38
CA TYR A 152 22.53 20.01 6.14
C TYR A 152 21.74 21.27 6.50
N GLY A 153 21.93 21.83 7.70
CA GLY A 153 21.29 23.08 8.12
C GLY A 153 21.64 24.25 7.19
N GLN A 154 22.89 24.32 6.74
CA GLN A 154 23.33 25.33 5.77
C GLN A 154 22.60 25.18 4.42
N THR A 155 22.38 23.96 3.92
CA THR A 155 21.57 23.79 2.69
C THR A 155 20.15 24.30 2.85
N LYS A 156 19.49 24.02 3.98
CA LYS A 156 18.12 24.49 4.25
C LYS A 156 18.07 26.01 4.33
N TYR A 157 18.99 26.62 5.06
CA TYR A 157 19.06 28.07 5.18
C TYR A 157 19.33 28.75 3.83
N THR A 158 20.27 28.23 3.03
CA THR A 158 20.54 28.75 1.68
C THR A 158 19.32 28.64 0.78
N ILE A 159 18.56 27.54 0.85
CA ILE A 159 17.31 27.39 0.08
C ILE A 159 16.25 28.40 0.53
N GLU A 160 16.10 28.65 1.83
CA GLU A 160 15.19 29.73 2.31
C GLU A 160 15.56 31.07 1.69
N GLN A 161 16.86 31.41 1.62
CA GLN A 161 17.33 32.65 0.99
C GLN A 161 17.06 32.68 -0.53
N ILE A 162 17.31 31.57 -1.23
CA ILE A 162 17.01 31.47 -2.68
C ILE A 162 15.53 31.73 -2.95
N ILE A 163 14.62 31.12 -2.17
CA ILE A 163 13.18 31.31 -2.35
C ILE A 163 12.76 32.74 -2.00
N HIS A 164 13.36 33.32 -0.95
CA HIS A 164 13.12 34.71 -0.56
C HIS A 164 13.55 35.71 -1.64
N ASP A 165 14.74 35.52 -2.21
CA ASP A 165 15.26 36.37 -3.28
C ASP A 165 14.44 36.21 -4.56
N LEU A 166 13.98 34.99 -4.87
CA LEU A 166 13.05 34.74 -5.97
C LEU A 166 11.75 35.53 -5.78
N TYR A 167 11.13 35.45 -4.60
CA TYR A 167 9.93 36.24 -4.27
C TYR A 167 10.19 37.75 -4.33
N LYS A 168 11.33 38.24 -3.86
CA LYS A 168 11.68 39.67 -3.98
C LYS A 168 11.84 40.11 -5.43
N SER A 169 12.40 39.26 -6.28
CA SER A 169 12.57 39.53 -7.72
C SER A 169 11.25 39.48 -8.49
N ASP A 170 10.32 38.63 -8.04
CA ASP A 170 8.99 38.44 -8.61
C ASP A 170 7.97 38.25 -7.48
N PRO A 171 7.31 39.33 -7.03
CA PRO A 171 6.34 39.29 -5.94
C PRO A 171 5.03 38.56 -6.25
N THR A 172 4.94 37.84 -7.37
CA THR A 172 3.82 36.95 -7.67
C THR A 172 4.00 35.55 -7.07
N TRP A 173 5.21 35.21 -6.60
CA TRP A 173 5.48 33.96 -5.91
C TRP A 173 4.81 33.89 -4.54
N LYS A 174 4.33 32.71 -4.20
CA LYS A 174 3.71 32.33 -2.92
C LYS A 174 4.54 31.21 -2.30
N ALA A 175 5.29 31.55 -1.27
CA ALA A 175 6.22 30.67 -0.60
C ALA A 175 5.88 30.53 0.88
N ALA A 176 5.54 29.31 1.29
CA ALA A 176 5.43 28.91 2.69
C ALA A 176 6.68 28.13 3.10
N ILE A 177 7.43 28.67 4.07
CA ILE A 177 8.62 28.04 4.61
C ILE A 177 8.27 27.40 5.95
N LEU A 178 8.29 26.07 6.01
CA LEU A 178 7.88 25.35 7.21
C LEU A 178 9.12 24.79 7.90
N ARG A 179 9.44 25.33 9.08
CA ARG A 179 10.59 24.90 9.89
C ARG A 179 10.15 23.81 10.85
N TYR A 180 10.43 22.56 10.49
CA TYR A 180 10.07 21.41 11.32
C TYR A 180 11.03 21.24 12.48
N PHE A 181 10.50 20.80 13.62
CA PHE A 181 11.31 20.42 14.78
C PHE A 181 11.68 18.94 14.67
N ASN A 182 11.16 18.05 15.53
CA ASN A 182 11.50 16.64 15.51
C ASN A 182 10.27 15.77 15.21
N PRO A 183 9.98 15.50 13.93
CA PRO A 183 8.84 14.66 13.53
C PRO A 183 9.04 13.22 14.00
N ILE A 184 7.99 12.67 14.64
CA ILE A 184 7.95 11.32 15.18
C ILE A 184 6.58 10.66 14.97
N GLY A 185 6.46 9.38 15.28
CA GLY A 185 5.23 8.62 15.13
C GLY A 185 5.10 7.95 13.76
N ALA A 186 3.91 7.49 13.45
CA ALA A 186 3.58 6.87 12.18
C ALA A 186 2.12 7.17 11.83
N HIS A 187 1.63 6.68 10.70
CA HIS A 187 0.20 6.78 10.42
C HIS A 187 -0.53 5.77 11.33
N PRO A 188 -1.67 6.14 11.94
CA PRO A 188 -2.37 5.29 12.91
C PRO A 188 -2.88 3.96 12.34
N SER A 189 -2.92 3.81 11.01
CA SER A 189 -3.20 2.52 10.39
C SER A 189 -2.12 1.48 10.65
N GLY A 190 -0.88 1.87 10.95
CA GLY A 190 0.28 0.97 11.05
C GLY A 190 0.88 0.57 9.69
N LEU A 191 0.32 1.07 8.58
CA LEU A 191 0.74 0.67 7.23
C LEU A 191 1.87 1.50 6.65
N ILE A 192 2.13 2.70 7.15
CA ILE A 192 3.29 3.51 6.76
C ILE A 192 3.91 4.15 8.01
N GLY A 193 5.23 4.33 7.99
CA GLY A 193 6.01 4.93 9.07
C GLY A 193 7.41 5.31 8.57
N GLU A 194 8.32 5.62 9.48
CA GLU A 194 9.71 5.89 9.11
C GLU A 194 10.46 4.56 8.91
N ASP A 195 10.97 4.33 7.69
CA ASP A 195 11.84 3.22 7.35
C ASP A 195 13.21 3.73 6.89
N PRO A 196 14.12 4.05 7.83
CA PRO A 196 15.43 4.56 7.45
C PRO A 196 16.26 3.45 6.79
N LEU A 197 16.81 3.73 5.60
CA LEU A 197 17.76 2.82 4.97
C LEU A 197 19.06 2.81 5.78
N GLY A 198 19.42 1.64 6.32
CA GLY A 198 20.63 1.45 7.12
C GLY A 198 20.45 1.67 8.62
N ILE A 199 21.45 2.28 9.27
CA ILE A 199 21.42 2.54 10.72
C ILE A 199 20.65 3.84 10.97
N PRO A 200 19.58 3.83 11.78
CA PRO A 200 18.85 5.05 12.09
C PRO A 200 19.73 6.07 12.81
N ASN A 201 19.67 7.33 12.37
CA ASN A 201 20.36 8.45 13.04
C ASN A 201 19.50 9.11 14.14
N ASN A 202 18.18 8.88 14.11
CA ASN A 202 17.20 9.50 14.99
C ASN A 202 16.83 8.56 16.15
N LEU A 203 16.49 9.15 17.30
CA LEU A 203 16.23 8.44 18.56
C LEU A 203 15.17 7.33 18.43
N LEU A 204 13.97 7.67 17.96
CA LEU A 204 12.83 6.76 18.01
C LEU A 204 12.90 5.58 17.05
N PRO A 205 13.29 5.72 15.76
CA PRO A 205 13.47 4.56 14.89
C PRO A 205 14.58 3.62 15.39
N TYR A 206 15.62 4.17 16.04
CA TYR A 206 16.64 3.34 16.68
C TYR A 206 16.05 2.55 17.86
N LEU A 207 15.29 3.21 18.73
CA LEU A 207 14.64 2.59 19.88
C LEU A 207 13.60 1.53 19.46
N ALA A 208 12.87 1.77 18.36
CA ALA A 208 11.98 0.81 17.75
C ALA A 208 12.74 -0.46 17.30
N GLN A 209 13.91 -0.33 16.67
CA GLN A 209 14.75 -1.47 16.31
C GLN A 209 15.27 -2.25 17.55
N VAL A 210 15.57 -1.56 18.66
CA VAL A 210 15.91 -2.22 19.94
C VAL A 210 14.71 -3.04 20.46
N ALA A 211 13.51 -2.48 20.42
CA ALA A 211 12.30 -3.13 20.95
C ALA A 211 11.98 -4.49 20.30
N ILE A 212 12.29 -4.62 19.01
CA ILE A 212 12.13 -5.84 18.21
C ILE A 212 13.43 -6.66 18.06
N GLY A 213 14.49 -6.32 18.79
CA GLY A 213 15.73 -7.12 18.85
C GLY A 213 16.66 -6.99 17.64
N ARG A 214 16.44 -6.05 16.73
CA ARG A 214 17.40 -5.74 15.63
C ARG A 214 18.67 -5.06 16.14
N ARG A 215 18.64 -4.52 17.35
CA ARG A 215 19.75 -3.84 18.02
C ARG A 215 19.79 -4.28 19.48
N GLU A 216 20.99 -4.37 20.05
CA GLU A 216 21.18 -4.80 21.43
C GLU A 216 20.70 -3.76 22.44
N LYS A 217 21.02 -2.48 22.24
CA LYS A 217 20.71 -1.37 23.16
C LYS A 217 20.74 -0.01 22.46
N LEU A 218 20.09 0.99 23.06
CA LEU A 218 20.17 2.40 22.67
C LEU A 218 21.39 3.09 23.31
N SER A 219 22.11 3.93 22.56
CA SER A 219 23.08 4.87 23.14
C SER A 219 22.43 6.23 23.36
N ILE A 220 22.44 6.71 24.61
CA ILE A 220 21.95 8.04 25.02
C ILE A 220 23.17 8.98 25.12
N PHE A 221 23.20 10.02 24.28
CA PHE A 221 24.35 10.92 24.15
C PHE A 221 24.30 12.09 25.14
N GLY A 222 25.05 11.97 26.22
CA GLY A 222 25.19 12.98 27.28
C GLY A 222 24.07 12.93 28.33
N ASN A 223 24.45 13.17 29.58
CA ASN A 223 23.59 13.24 30.76
C ASN A 223 23.98 14.37 31.72
N ASP A 224 24.72 15.36 31.22
CA ASP A 224 25.29 16.48 31.96
C ASP A 224 24.86 17.84 31.38
N TYR A 225 23.82 17.86 30.53
CA TYR A 225 23.20 19.08 30.03
C TYR A 225 22.40 19.78 31.13
N ASP A 226 22.21 21.10 31.00
CA ASP A 226 21.36 21.88 31.92
C ASP A 226 19.86 21.69 31.60
N SER A 227 19.39 20.46 31.80
CA SER A 227 17.99 20.03 31.65
C SER A 227 17.58 19.22 32.88
N HIS A 228 16.28 18.91 33.03
CA HIS A 228 15.79 18.28 34.26
C HIS A 228 16.31 16.87 34.53
N ASP A 229 16.86 16.19 33.53
CA ASP A 229 17.45 14.85 33.66
C ASP A 229 18.84 14.73 33.02
N GLY A 230 19.44 15.86 32.67
CA GLY A 230 20.77 15.92 32.08
C GLY A 230 20.83 15.60 30.58
N THR A 231 19.75 15.23 29.91
CA THR A 231 19.75 14.91 28.47
C THR A 231 19.20 16.07 27.60
N PRO A 232 19.57 16.16 26.31
CA PRO A 232 19.11 17.24 25.42
C PRO A 232 17.59 17.31 25.25
N ILE A 233 17.07 18.53 25.09
CA ILE A 233 15.64 18.82 24.90
C ILE A 233 15.34 19.05 23.41
N ARG A 234 14.29 18.40 22.92
CA ARG A 234 13.74 18.60 21.57
C ARG A 234 12.22 18.73 21.62
N ASP A 235 11.62 19.43 20.66
CA ASP A 235 10.17 19.45 20.45
C ASP A 235 9.77 18.35 19.46
N TYR A 236 9.22 17.28 20.03
CA TYR A 236 8.78 16.11 19.29
C TYR A 236 7.33 16.28 18.83
N ILE A 237 7.14 16.35 17.51
CA ILE A 237 5.85 16.57 16.86
C ILE A 237 5.38 15.31 16.14
N HIS A 238 4.10 14.95 16.29
CA HIS A 238 3.53 13.83 15.55
C HIS A 238 3.55 14.10 14.04
N VAL A 239 3.99 13.13 13.23
CA VAL A 239 4.12 13.26 11.77
C VAL A 239 2.80 13.57 11.08
N VAL A 240 1.68 13.05 11.59
CA VAL A 240 0.32 13.38 11.11
C VAL A 240 -0.07 14.83 11.42
N ASP A 241 0.27 15.37 12.59
CA ASP A 241 0.03 16.78 12.88
C ASP A 241 0.86 17.67 11.97
N LEU A 242 2.12 17.27 11.74
CA LEU A 242 3.00 17.95 10.81
C LEU A 242 2.44 17.93 9.38
N ALA A 243 1.94 16.79 8.90
CA ALA A 243 1.29 16.66 7.60
C ALA A 243 0.08 17.61 7.47
N LYS A 244 -0.76 17.71 8.51
CA LYS A 244 -1.88 18.68 8.56
C LYS A 244 -1.42 20.15 8.57
N GLY A 245 -0.21 20.42 9.07
CA GLY A 245 0.43 21.73 8.98
C GLY A 245 0.68 22.17 7.53
N HIS A 246 0.99 21.23 6.65
CA HIS A 246 1.16 21.50 5.21
C HIS A 246 -0.16 21.87 4.54
N ILE A 247 -1.24 21.18 4.89
CA ILE A 247 -2.59 21.51 4.40
C ILE A 247 -2.95 22.94 4.81
N SER A 248 -2.66 23.30 6.06
CA SER A 248 -2.93 24.63 6.60
C SER A 248 -2.09 25.71 5.89
N ALA A 249 -0.81 25.44 5.65
CA ALA A 249 0.06 26.32 4.89
C ALA A 249 -0.38 26.49 3.43
N LEU A 250 -0.76 25.40 2.76
CA LEU A 250 -1.27 25.42 1.39
C LEU A 250 -2.55 26.25 1.29
N ASN A 251 -3.52 26.00 2.18
CA ASN A 251 -4.74 26.78 2.28
C ASN A 251 -4.45 28.28 2.49
N TYR A 252 -3.45 28.61 3.32
CA TYR A 252 -3.02 29.99 3.53
C TYR A 252 -2.50 30.63 2.23
N LEU A 253 -1.65 29.93 1.47
CA LEU A 253 -1.17 30.42 0.17
C LEU A 253 -2.32 30.61 -0.83
N GLU A 254 -3.30 29.72 -0.86
CA GLU A 254 -4.46 29.82 -1.75
C GLU A 254 -5.36 31.02 -1.44
N GLN A 255 -5.60 31.30 -0.16
CA GLN A 255 -6.46 32.40 0.29
C GLN A 255 -5.85 33.79 0.07
N ASN A 256 -4.51 33.89 0.02
CA ASN A 256 -3.84 35.17 -0.24
C ASN A 256 -3.91 35.52 -1.73
N GLN A 257 -4.39 36.72 -2.08
CA GLN A 257 -4.51 37.13 -3.48
C GLN A 257 -3.19 37.65 -4.07
N SER A 258 -2.30 38.19 -3.24
CA SER A 258 -0.96 38.62 -3.62
C SER A 258 0.07 37.48 -3.44
N GLY A 259 1.25 37.64 -4.02
CA GLY A 259 2.39 36.82 -3.61
C GLY A 259 2.78 37.10 -2.15
N LEU A 260 3.55 36.18 -1.61
CA LEU A 260 3.92 36.11 -0.21
C LEU A 260 5.20 35.30 -0.05
N PHE A 261 6.07 35.72 0.86
CA PHE A 261 7.07 34.85 1.48
C PHE A 261 6.85 34.86 2.98
N ARG A 262 6.66 33.69 3.59
CA ARG A 262 6.41 33.61 5.02
C ARG A 262 6.87 32.29 5.62
N GLU A 263 7.50 32.38 6.78
CA GLU A 263 8.03 31.26 7.55
C GLU A 263 7.26 31.01 8.84
N TRP A 264 7.07 29.71 9.16
CA TRP A 264 6.41 29.23 10.36
C TRP A 264 7.16 28.05 10.99
N ASN A 265 7.23 28.06 12.32
CA ASN A 265 7.59 26.89 13.09
C ASN A 265 6.44 25.91 13.16
N LEU A 266 6.70 24.65 12.80
CA LEU A 266 5.78 23.54 13.07
C LEU A 266 6.36 22.65 14.16
N GLY A 267 5.91 22.92 15.38
CA GLY A 267 6.25 22.20 16.61
C GLY A 267 5.08 22.22 17.59
N THR A 268 5.20 21.47 18.68
CA THR A 268 4.19 21.39 19.74
C THR A 268 4.28 22.55 20.74
N GLY A 269 5.43 23.21 20.81
CA GLY A 269 5.78 24.16 21.86
C GLY A 269 6.16 23.51 23.19
N LYS A 270 6.28 22.18 23.22
CA LYS A 270 6.65 21.40 24.41
C LYS A 270 8.01 20.76 24.18
N GLY A 271 9.00 21.19 24.95
CA GLY A 271 10.30 20.52 25.00
C GLY A 271 10.18 19.22 25.79
N SER A 272 10.80 18.16 25.29
CA SER A 272 10.95 16.90 26.02
C SER A 272 12.38 16.41 25.92
N THR A 273 12.86 15.82 27.00
CA THR A 273 14.21 15.24 27.08
C THR A 273 14.27 13.90 26.37
N VAL A 274 15.48 13.35 26.24
CA VAL A 274 15.67 11.99 25.70
C VAL A 274 14.99 10.96 26.60
N PHE A 275 15.07 11.11 27.92
CA PHE A 275 14.43 10.20 28.86
C PHE A 275 12.90 10.32 28.87
N ASP A 276 12.33 11.51 28.68
CA ASP A 276 10.87 11.67 28.53
C ASP A 276 10.33 10.80 27.37
N VAL A 277 10.99 10.86 26.22
CA VAL A 277 10.61 10.07 25.03
C VAL A 277 10.89 8.58 25.22
N TYR A 278 12.06 8.23 25.78
CA TYR A 278 12.39 6.84 26.10
C TYR A 278 11.33 6.21 27.02
N ASN A 279 10.89 6.92 28.07
CA ASN A 279 9.87 6.45 28.99
C ASN A 279 8.50 6.32 28.31
N ALA A 280 8.13 7.29 27.48
CA ALA A 280 6.88 7.24 26.70
C ALA A 280 6.88 6.04 25.73
N PHE A 281 8.00 5.75 25.09
CA PHE A 281 8.11 4.61 24.18
C PHE A 281 8.14 3.27 24.91
N CYS A 282 8.88 3.14 26.02
CA CYS A 282 8.83 1.94 26.88
C CYS A 282 7.40 1.64 27.34
N LYS A 283 6.62 2.68 27.67
CA LYS A 283 5.19 2.53 28.01
C LYS A 283 4.36 2.02 26.84
N ALA A 284 4.60 2.51 25.62
CA ALA A 284 3.91 2.03 24.41
C ALA A 284 4.25 0.57 24.08
N VAL A 285 5.52 0.18 24.25
CA VAL A 285 5.99 -1.20 24.04
C VAL A 285 5.50 -2.15 25.16
N GLY A 286 5.28 -1.63 26.37
CA GLY A 286 4.90 -2.41 27.55
C GLY A 286 6.08 -3.06 28.28
N LYS A 287 7.32 -2.65 28.00
CA LYS A 287 8.54 -3.13 28.68
C LYS A 287 9.65 -2.07 28.65
N ASN A 288 10.58 -2.18 29.59
CA ASN A 288 11.80 -1.37 29.59
C ASN A 288 12.77 -1.86 28.50
N LEU A 289 13.47 -0.93 27.85
CA LEU A 289 14.40 -1.22 26.77
C LEU A 289 15.85 -0.98 27.22
N PRO A 290 16.81 -1.82 26.80
CA PRO A 290 18.19 -1.63 27.19
C PRO A 290 18.76 -0.32 26.60
N TYR A 291 19.48 0.45 27.42
CA TYR A 291 20.21 1.63 27.00
C TYR A 291 21.55 1.77 27.73
N GLU A 292 22.44 2.60 27.18
CA GLU A 292 23.69 3.03 27.80
C GLU A 292 23.86 4.53 27.60
N VAL A 293 24.26 5.24 28.66
CA VAL A 293 24.62 6.65 28.56
C VAL A 293 26.08 6.75 28.12
N VAL A 294 26.32 7.49 27.04
CA VAL A 294 27.64 7.75 26.48
C VAL A 294 27.94 9.25 26.49
N GLY A 295 29.13 9.66 26.05
CA GLY A 295 29.49 11.06 25.93
C GLY A 295 28.56 11.85 25.00
N ARG A 296 28.61 13.18 25.09
CA ARG A 296 27.86 14.07 24.18
C ARG A 296 28.25 13.79 22.73
N ARG A 297 27.29 13.99 21.82
CA ARG A 297 27.52 13.91 20.38
C ARG A 297 27.78 15.31 19.84
N ASP A 298 28.82 15.43 19.03
CA ASP A 298 29.19 16.72 18.42
C ASP A 298 28.02 17.31 17.62
N GLY A 299 27.77 18.61 17.86
CA GLY A 299 26.69 19.36 17.21
C GLY A 299 25.31 19.28 17.87
N ASP A 300 25.13 18.47 18.93
CA ASP A 300 23.89 18.51 19.71
C ASP A 300 23.80 19.80 20.54
N VAL A 301 22.68 20.50 20.41
CA VAL A 301 22.34 21.68 21.22
C VAL A 301 21.51 21.29 22.44
N LEU A 302 21.55 22.13 23.49
CA LEU A 302 20.79 21.91 24.72
C LEU A 302 19.29 21.82 24.48
N ASN A 303 18.69 22.84 23.85
CA ASN A 303 17.24 22.96 23.73
C ASN A 303 16.83 23.43 22.33
N LEU A 304 15.96 22.66 21.69
CA LEU A 304 15.36 22.97 20.40
C LEU A 304 13.83 22.86 20.51
N THR A 305 13.22 23.81 21.22
CA THR A 305 11.75 23.86 21.41
C THR A 305 11.13 24.98 20.59
N ALA A 306 10.02 24.74 19.89
CA ALA A 306 9.37 25.75 19.04
C ALA A 306 8.60 26.78 19.86
N ASP A 307 8.56 28.04 19.45
CA ASP A 307 7.38 28.88 19.72
C ASP A 307 6.39 28.72 18.55
N PRO A 308 5.24 28.02 18.72
CA PRO A 308 4.29 27.76 17.65
C PRO A 308 3.28 28.90 17.46
N LYS A 309 3.34 30.00 18.23
CA LYS A 309 2.30 31.04 18.24
C LYS A 309 1.98 31.59 16.85
N ARG A 310 2.99 31.77 15.98
CA ARG A 310 2.77 32.29 14.63
C ARG A 310 1.92 31.33 13.79
N ALA A 311 2.25 30.04 13.78
CA ALA A 311 1.46 29.02 13.08
C ALA A 311 0.03 28.94 13.65
N ASN A 312 -0.11 28.97 14.98
CA ASN A 312 -1.41 28.95 15.66
C ASN A 312 -2.28 30.16 15.27
N ASN A 313 -1.68 31.34 15.16
CA ASN A 313 -2.39 32.58 14.87
C ASN A 313 -2.69 32.76 13.38
N GLU A 314 -1.70 32.53 12.51
CA GLU A 314 -1.79 32.80 11.08
C GLU A 314 -2.39 31.61 10.31
N LEU A 315 -1.87 30.39 10.52
CA LEU A 315 -2.31 29.17 9.83
C LEU A 315 -3.54 28.51 10.46
N LYS A 316 -3.91 28.92 11.68
CA LYS A 316 -4.95 28.26 12.50
C LYS A 316 -4.69 26.77 12.73
N TRP A 317 -3.41 26.40 12.72
CA TRP A 317 -2.94 25.04 12.92
C TRP A 317 -2.40 24.85 14.33
N PHE A 318 -2.64 23.69 14.94
CA PHE A 318 -2.17 23.32 16.27
C PHE A 318 -1.77 21.85 16.26
N ALA A 319 -0.64 21.50 16.89
CA ALA A 319 -0.34 20.11 17.21
C ALA A 319 -1.33 19.60 18.29
N LYS A 320 -1.97 18.46 18.03
CA LYS A 320 -3.02 17.88 18.87
C LYS A 320 -2.62 16.55 19.48
N LEU A 321 -1.76 15.81 18.82
CA LEU A 321 -1.29 14.50 19.24
C LEU A 321 -0.10 14.64 20.18
N SER A 322 -0.11 13.81 21.21
CA SER A 322 0.92 13.78 22.24
C SER A 322 2.11 12.91 21.82
N ILE A 323 3.21 12.97 22.60
CA ILE A 323 4.33 12.04 22.44
C ILE A 323 3.87 10.61 22.71
N GLN A 324 2.89 10.39 23.60
CA GLN A 324 2.33 9.07 23.85
C GLN A 324 1.61 8.51 22.62
N ASP A 325 0.82 9.34 21.93
CA ASP A 325 0.16 8.95 20.69
C ASP A 325 1.20 8.61 19.62
N ALA A 326 2.22 9.45 19.46
CA ALA A 326 3.31 9.20 18.52
C ALA A 326 4.06 7.89 18.82
N CYS A 327 4.36 7.61 20.08
CA CYS A 327 5.00 6.36 20.47
C CYS A 327 4.10 5.15 20.22
N ALA A 328 2.79 5.26 20.46
CA ALA A 328 1.83 4.19 20.19
C ALA A 328 1.69 3.89 18.69
N ASP A 329 1.54 4.93 17.87
CA ASP A 329 1.44 4.80 16.41
C ASP A 329 2.75 4.27 15.80
N LEU A 330 3.91 4.75 16.28
CA LEU A 330 5.21 4.20 15.89
C LEU A 330 5.33 2.72 16.29
N TRP A 331 4.90 2.36 17.49
CA TRP A 331 4.97 0.98 17.95
C TRP A 331 4.10 0.07 17.09
N LYS A 332 2.89 0.51 16.73
CA LYS A 332 2.01 -0.19 15.78
C LYS A 332 2.68 -0.41 14.43
N TRP A 333 3.24 0.63 13.82
CA TRP A 333 4.05 0.51 12.60
C TRP A 333 5.18 -0.52 12.76
N THR A 334 5.88 -0.47 13.89
CA THR A 334 7.06 -1.31 14.16
C THR A 334 6.70 -2.79 14.30
N ILE A 335 5.60 -3.14 14.97
CA ILE A 335 5.17 -4.54 15.11
C ILE A 335 4.62 -5.11 13.81
N GLU A 336 3.92 -4.28 13.02
CA GLU A 336 3.35 -4.70 11.73
C GLU A 336 4.43 -4.76 10.64
N ASN A 337 5.57 -4.08 10.83
CA ASN A 337 6.65 -3.91 9.85
C ASN A 337 8.03 -3.90 10.53
N PRO A 338 8.44 -5.01 11.18
CA PRO A 338 9.67 -5.05 11.98
C PRO A 338 10.94 -4.75 11.16
N PHE A 339 10.91 -5.07 9.87
CA PHE A 339 12.01 -4.81 8.93
C PHE A 339 11.70 -3.68 7.93
N GLY A 340 10.72 -2.84 8.26
CA GLY A 340 10.27 -1.77 7.38
C GLY A 340 9.51 -2.33 6.17
N PHE A 341 9.75 -1.78 4.99
CA PHE A 341 9.14 -2.27 3.75
C PHE A 341 9.86 -3.48 3.15
N ASN A 342 11.08 -3.78 3.61
CA ASN A 342 11.83 -4.93 3.11
C ASN A 342 11.35 -6.23 3.76
N ILE A 343 10.95 -7.19 2.94
CA ILE A 343 10.41 -8.49 3.35
C ILE A 343 11.30 -9.59 2.76
N GLU A 344 11.85 -10.44 3.62
CA GLU A 344 12.69 -11.57 3.20
C GLU A 344 11.92 -12.52 2.26
N GLY A 345 12.57 -12.98 1.19
CA GLY A 345 11.94 -13.84 0.18
C GLY A 345 10.94 -13.13 -0.74
N TYR A 346 10.66 -11.84 -0.53
CA TYR A 346 9.77 -11.05 -1.38
C TYR A 346 10.55 -10.02 -2.22
N LYS A 347 10.17 -9.90 -3.49
CA LYS A 347 10.63 -8.84 -4.39
C LYS A 347 9.58 -8.57 -5.45
N TRP A 348 9.71 -7.48 -6.19
CA TRP A 348 8.85 -7.20 -7.33
C TRP A 348 9.64 -6.64 -8.51
N GLU A 349 9.08 -6.76 -9.71
CA GLU A 349 9.59 -6.17 -10.94
C GLU A 349 8.48 -5.56 -11.78
N GLN A 350 8.85 -4.68 -12.72
CA GLN A 350 7.90 -4.12 -13.68
C GLN A 350 7.56 -5.19 -14.73
N PHE A 351 6.26 -5.41 -14.96
CA PHE A 351 5.74 -6.37 -15.92
C PHE A 351 4.69 -5.69 -16.82
N GLY A 352 5.15 -5.07 -17.90
CA GLY A 352 4.30 -4.23 -18.75
C GLY A 352 3.80 -3.00 -17.99
N GLU A 353 2.48 -2.85 -17.85
CA GLU A 353 1.84 -1.73 -17.13
C GLU A 353 1.51 -2.07 -15.66
N THR A 354 1.89 -3.25 -15.19
CA THR A 354 1.66 -3.72 -13.80
C THR A 354 2.99 -4.07 -13.12
N ARG A 355 2.97 -4.24 -11.79
CA ARG A 355 4.06 -4.91 -11.08
C ARG A 355 3.76 -6.40 -10.98
N LEU A 356 4.81 -7.21 -11.02
CA LEU A 356 4.81 -8.64 -10.74
C LEU A 356 5.59 -8.89 -9.45
N HIS A 357 4.93 -9.53 -8.50
CA HIS A 357 5.39 -9.75 -7.14
C HIS A 357 5.82 -11.20 -6.97
N HIS A 358 7.03 -11.43 -6.52
CA HIS A 358 7.58 -12.76 -6.30
C HIS A 358 7.73 -13.01 -4.81
N VAL A 359 7.28 -14.19 -4.38
CA VAL A 359 7.58 -14.74 -3.05
C VAL A 359 8.30 -16.07 -3.26
N GLU A 360 9.42 -16.24 -2.57
CA GLU A 360 10.26 -17.43 -2.62
C GLU A 360 10.51 -17.97 -1.21
N ILE A 361 10.11 -19.23 -0.98
CA ILE A 361 10.30 -19.95 0.27
C ILE A 361 10.95 -21.29 -0.08
N LYS A 362 12.27 -21.39 0.13
CA LYS A 362 13.10 -22.54 -0.32
C LYS A 362 12.97 -22.73 -1.84
N ASP A 363 12.61 -23.91 -2.32
CA ASP A 363 12.39 -24.23 -3.73
C ASP A 363 10.97 -23.88 -4.22
N PHE A 364 10.11 -23.31 -3.37
CA PHE A 364 8.75 -22.92 -3.74
C PHE A 364 8.67 -21.43 -4.07
N LYS A 365 8.25 -21.10 -5.29
CA LYS A 365 8.14 -19.72 -5.77
C LYS A 365 6.75 -19.42 -6.31
N ILE A 366 6.19 -18.27 -5.93
CA ILE A 366 4.91 -17.76 -6.47
C ILE A 366 5.13 -16.39 -7.07
N SER A 367 4.46 -16.12 -8.19
CA SER A 367 4.43 -14.81 -8.83
C SER A 367 2.99 -14.31 -8.95
N ILE A 368 2.70 -13.10 -8.47
CA ILE A 368 1.35 -12.50 -8.45
C ILE A 368 1.43 -11.09 -9.00
N MET A 369 0.56 -10.68 -9.92
CA MET A 369 0.54 -9.31 -10.45
C MET A 369 -0.64 -8.49 -9.93
N ASN A 370 -0.51 -7.15 -9.92
CA ASN A 370 -1.62 -6.26 -9.54
C ASN A 370 -2.82 -6.38 -10.49
N TYR A 371 -2.59 -6.56 -11.79
CA TYR A 371 -3.66 -6.73 -12.76
C TYR A 371 -4.41 -8.04 -12.51
N GLY A 372 -5.70 -7.96 -12.22
CA GLY A 372 -6.52 -9.10 -11.84
C GLY A 372 -6.18 -9.76 -10.51
N ALA A 373 -5.27 -9.19 -9.71
CA ALA A 373 -4.64 -9.89 -8.58
C ALA A 373 -4.19 -11.31 -8.98
N THR A 374 -3.60 -11.42 -10.17
CA THR A 374 -3.48 -12.69 -10.89
C THR A 374 -2.28 -13.50 -10.40
N VAL A 375 -2.51 -14.78 -10.07
CA VAL A 375 -1.44 -15.78 -9.86
C VAL A 375 -0.83 -16.10 -11.22
N GLN A 376 0.27 -15.44 -11.54
CA GLN A 376 0.95 -15.53 -12.84
C GLN A 376 1.72 -16.85 -12.98
N ASP A 377 2.33 -17.32 -11.89
CA ASP A 377 3.10 -18.56 -11.87
C ASP A 377 3.23 -19.10 -10.44
N LEU A 378 3.40 -20.41 -10.33
CA LEU A 378 3.61 -21.15 -9.09
C LEU A 378 4.55 -22.31 -9.42
N LYS A 379 5.70 -22.36 -8.76
CA LYS A 379 6.82 -23.26 -9.08
C LYS A 379 7.31 -24.06 -7.88
N ILE A 380 7.70 -25.31 -8.13
CA ILE A 380 8.58 -26.10 -7.27
C ILE A 380 9.85 -26.40 -8.05
N GLY A 381 10.99 -25.88 -7.60
CA GLY A 381 12.21 -25.81 -8.40
C GLY A 381 11.97 -24.96 -9.64
N GLU A 382 12.27 -25.51 -10.83
CA GLU A 382 12.06 -24.84 -12.11
C GLU A 382 10.70 -25.17 -12.76
N GLU A 383 9.98 -26.14 -12.20
CA GLU A 383 8.73 -26.63 -12.78
C GLU A 383 7.56 -25.76 -12.36
N SER A 384 6.91 -25.16 -13.35
CA SER A 384 5.66 -24.42 -13.17
C SER A 384 4.50 -25.41 -13.03
N LEU A 385 3.65 -25.21 -12.03
CA LEU A 385 2.51 -26.06 -11.72
C LEU A 385 1.17 -25.44 -12.17
N VAL A 386 1.23 -24.24 -12.76
CA VAL A 386 0.07 -23.54 -13.30
C VAL A 386 0.30 -23.08 -14.74
N LEU A 387 -0.78 -22.79 -15.46
CA LEU A 387 -0.72 -22.08 -16.74
C LEU A 387 -0.70 -20.57 -16.49
N GLY A 388 0.06 -19.87 -17.32
CA GLY A 388 0.20 -18.43 -17.27
C GLY A 388 1.04 -17.93 -18.44
N PHE A 389 0.90 -16.65 -18.78
CA PHE A 389 1.71 -16.01 -19.81
C PHE A 389 2.99 -15.40 -19.22
N ASN A 390 4.00 -15.29 -20.08
CA ASN A 390 5.28 -14.65 -19.77
C ASN A 390 5.31 -13.16 -20.17
N ASP A 391 4.22 -12.63 -20.72
CA ASP A 391 4.08 -11.22 -21.09
C ASP A 391 2.72 -10.67 -20.64
N PHE A 392 2.69 -9.37 -20.37
CA PHE A 392 1.50 -8.68 -19.87
C PHE A 392 0.39 -8.52 -20.91
N GLN A 393 0.72 -8.38 -22.19
CA GLN A 393 -0.28 -8.12 -23.23
C GLN A 393 -1.20 -9.33 -23.44
N SER A 394 -0.66 -10.54 -23.27
CA SER A 394 -1.43 -11.78 -23.30
C SER A 394 -2.51 -11.83 -22.20
N TYR A 395 -2.25 -11.29 -21.00
CA TYR A 395 -3.27 -11.18 -19.95
C TYR A 395 -4.37 -10.18 -20.29
N LYS A 396 -4.08 -9.14 -21.08
CA LYS A 396 -5.06 -8.16 -21.59
C LYS A 396 -5.85 -8.67 -22.81
N SER A 397 -5.46 -9.80 -23.40
CA SER A 397 -6.13 -10.36 -24.57
C SER A 397 -7.54 -10.82 -24.22
N ASN A 398 -8.52 -10.51 -25.09
CA ASN A 398 -9.88 -11.03 -24.97
C ASN A 398 -9.94 -12.57 -25.06
N GLY A 399 -8.90 -13.22 -25.59
CA GLY A 399 -8.80 -14.67 -25.64
C GLY A 399 -8.22 -15.31 -24.37
N ASN A 400 -7.78 -14.52 -23.39
CA ASN A 400 -7.29 -15.05 -22.12
C ASN A 400 -8.44 -15.78 -21.39
N PRO A 401 -8.33 -17.09 -21.12
CA PRO A 401 -9.35 -17.85 -20.41
C PRO A 401 -9.24 -17.64 -18.89
N TYR A 402 -8.93 -16.41 -18.46
CA TYR A 402 -8.79 -16.02 -17.06
C TYR A 402 -7.64 -16.69 -16.29
N PHE A 403 -6.53 -17.05 -16.95
CA PHE A 403 -5.42 -17.74 -16.28
C PHE A 403 -4.97 -17.06 -14.98
N GLY A 404 -5.20 -17.74 -13.85
CA GLY A 404 -4.75 -17.35 -12.52
C GLY A 404 -5.46 -16.14 -11.90
N ALA A 405 -6.44 -15.56 -12.59
CA ALA A 405 -7.06 -14.30 -12.19
C ALA A 405 -7.97 -14.44 -10.97
N THR A 406 -8.11 -13.38 -10.19
CA THR A 406 -9.25 -13.24 -9.27
C THR A 406 -10.49 -12.89 -10.07
N ILE A 407 -11.52 -13.71 -9.94
CA ILE A 407 -12.81 -13.51 -10.59
C ILE A 407 -13.75 -12.75 -9.68
N GLY A 408 -14.42 -11.74 -10.23
CA GLY A 408 -15.42 -10.96 -9.53
C GLY A 408 -16.07 -9.88 -10.42
N ARG A 409 -17.13 -9.21 -9.98
CA ARG A 409 -17.80 -9.41 -8.68
C ARG A 409 -18.47 -10.77 -8.53
N TYR A 410 -18.78 -11.44 -9.62
CA TYR A 410 -19.55 -12.68 -9.61
C TYR A 410 -18.94 -13.74 -10.54
N ALA A 411 -18.44 -14.82 -9.94
CA ALA A 411 -17.87 -15.97 -10.64
C ALA A 411 -18.96 -16.82 -11.29
N ASN A 412 -18.58 -17.47 -12.40
CA ASN A 412 -19.46 -18.22 -13.28
C ASN A 412 -20.58 -17.33 -13.87
N ARG A 413 -21.69 -17.93 -14.30
CA ARG A 413 -22.73 -17.27 -15.10
C ARG A 413 -23.82 -16.63 -14.25
N ILE A 414 -24.30 -15.48 -14.73
CA ILE A 414 -25.60 -14.89 -14.43
C ILE A 414 -26.46 -14.99 -15.69
N SER A 415 -27.61 -15.66 -15.57
CA SER A 415 -28.52 -15.91 -16.68
C SER A 415 -29.02 -14.62 -17.30
N ASN A 416 -28.91 -14.51 -18.63
CA ASN A 416 -29.33 -13.33 -19.41
C ASN A 416 -28.64 -12.00 -19.02
N GLY A 417 -27.58 -12.06 -18.20
CA GLY A 417 -26.98 -10.87 -17.60
C GLY A 417 -27.99 -10.05 -16.80
N GLU A 418 -28.96 -10.70 -16.16
CA GLU A 418 -30.04 -10.02 -15.45
C GLU A 418 -30.27 -10.67 -14.08
N PHE A 419 -30.53 -9.85 -13.07
CA PHE A 419 -30.98 -10.34 -11.76
C PHE A 419 -31.92 -9.34 -11.09
N LYS A 420 -32.64 -9.81 -10.06
CA LYS A 420 -33.52 -8.98 -9.23
C LYS A 420 -32.96 -8.83 -7.83
N LEU A 421 -32.92 -7.59 -7.35
CA LEU A 421 -32.52 -7.28 -5.99
C LEU A 421 -33.47 -6.22 -5.42
N ASN A 422 -34.10 -6.52 -4.27
CA ASN A 422 -35.08 -5.66 -3.61
C ASN A 422 -36.20 -5.17 -4.55
N GLY A 423 -36.72 -6.06 -5.40
CA GLY A 423 -37.80 -5.76 -6.35
C GLY A 423 -37.37 -4.95 -7.59
N LYS A 424 -36.11 -4.54 -7.69
CA LYS A 424 -35.56 -3.86 -8.86
C LYS A 424 -34.79 -4.85 -9.74
N VAL A 425 -34.94 -4.71 -11.05
CA VAL A 425 -34.18 -5.47 -12.06
C VAL A 425 -32.88 -4.73 -12.36
N PHE A 426 -31.78 -5.47 -12.39
CA PHE A 426 -30.45 -4.99 -12.76
C PHE A 426 -29.96 -5.79 -13.96
N LYS A 427 -29.26 -5.10 -14.87
CA LYS A 427 -28.63 -5.73 -16.04
C LYS A 427 -27.12 -5.55 -15.95
N THR A 428 -26.40 -6.63 -16.20
CA THR A 428 -24.94 -6.69 -16.23
C THR A 428 -24.45 -6.84 -17.64
N ASP A 429 -23.18 -6.47 -17.87
CA ASP A 429 -22.57 -6.61 -19.19
C ASP A 429 -22.47 -8.09 -19.58
N VAL A 430 -23.03 -8.42 -20.74
CA VAL A 430 -23.02 -9.77 -21.31
C VAL A 430 -21.72 -9.96 -22.10
N ASN A 431 -21.02 -11.06 -21.84
CA ASN A 431 -19.74 -11.40 -22.48
C ASN A 431 -19.67 -12.86 -22.95
N GLU A 432 -20.67 -13.70 -22.65
CA GLU A 432 -20.76 -15.07 -23.14
C GLU A 432 -22.20 -15.39 -23.59
N ASN A 433 -22.43 -15.44 -24.90
CA ASN A 433 -23.76 -15.59 -25.48
C ASN A 433 -24.74 -14.52 -24.96
N SER A 434 -25.81 -14.90 -24.25
CA SER A 434 -26.72 -13.98 -23.55
C SER A 434 -26.37 -13.79 -22.07
N ASN A 435 -25.36 -14.47 -21.53
CA ASN A 435 -25.06 -14.48 -20.10
C ASN A 435 -23.90 -13.54 -19.74
N THR A 436 -23.89 -13.10 -18.48
CA THR A 436 -22.70 -12.51 -17.88
C THR A 436 -21.88 -13.63 -17.26
N LEU A 437 -20.67 -13.84 -17.75
CA LEU A 437 -19.69 -14.79 -17.24
C LEU A 437 -18.59 -14.05 -16.49
N HIS A 438 -18.23 -14.52 -15.29
CA HIS A 438 -17.06 -14.06 -14.52
C HIS A 438 -17.02 -12.55 -14.28
N GLY A 439 -18.18 -11.92 -14.04
CA GLY A 439 -18.29 -10.49 -13.74
C GLY A 439 -18.40 -9.57 -14.96
N GLY A 440 -18.42 -10.11 -16.17
CA GLY A 440 -18.75 -9.37 -17.39
C GLY A 440 -17.53 -8.88 -18.19
N ALA A 441 -17.72 -7.83 -18.97
CA ALA A 441 -16.72 -7.35 -19.93
C ALA A 441 -15.45 -6.80 -19.25
N ASN A 442 -15.58 -6.22 -18.07
CA ASN A 442 -14.53 -5.63 -17.25
C ASN A 442 -14.55 -6.19 -15.81
N GLY A 443 -14.62 -7.52 -15.69
CA GLY A 443 -14.54 -8.23 -14.40
C GLY A 443 -13.25 -7.94 -13.64
N PHE A 444 -13.16 -8.46 -12.42
CA PHE A 444 -12.01 -8.21 -11.53
C PHE A 444 -10.68 -8.65 -12.14
N ASP A 445 -10.70 -9.62 -13.06
CA ASP A 445 -9.56 -10.12 -13.84
C ASP A 445 -8.91 -9.05 -14.72
N LYS A 446 -9.68 -8.01 -15.10
CA LYS A 446 -9.22 -6.91 -15.97
C LYS A 446 -8.95 -5.61 -15.24
N GLN A 447 -9.14 -5.60 -13.92
CA GLN A 447 -8.96 -4.41 -13.12
C GLN A 447 -7.58 -4.37 -12.46
N HIS A 448 -7.08 -3.16 -12.22
CA HIS A 448 -5.83 -2.97 -11.49
C HIS A 448 -6.12 -2.95 -9.99
N TRP A 449 -5.53 -3.90 -9.26
CA TRP A 449 -5.63 -3.96 -7.80
C TRP A 449 -4.51 -3.15 -7.13
N LEU A 450 -4.87 -2.37 -6.11
CA LEU A 450 -3.95 -1.58 -5.29
C LEU A 450 -3.08 -2.48 -4.40
N GLY A 451 -1.91 -1.97 -4.01
CA GLY A 451 -0.94 -2.69 -3.17
C GLY A 451 0.12 -3.44 -4.00
N PRO A 452 0.61 -4.60 -3.53
CA PRO A 452 0.21 -5.28 -2.30
C PRO A 452 0.77 -4.58 -1.06
N ILE A 453 0.13 -4.84 0.08
CA ILE A 453 0.79 -4.79 1.38
C ILE A 453 1.47 -6.14 1.57
N ALA A 454 2.81 -6.16 1.57
CA ALA A 454 3.61 -7.34 1.86
C ALA A 454 3.97 -7.40 3.35
N GLN A 455 3.75 -8.55 4.00
CA GLN A 455 4.02 -8.79 5.42
C GLN A 455 4.50 -10.22 5.66
N ILE A 456 5.21 -10.45 6.77
CA ILE A 456 5.56 -11.79 7.27
C ILE A 456 4.63 -12.14 8.41
N SER A 457 4.11 -13.38 8.42
CA SER A 457 3.32 -13.94 9.50
C SER A 457 3.76 -15.38 9.77
N GLY A 458 4.53 -15.60 10.83
CA GLY A 458 5.18 -16.89 11.08
C GLY A 458 6.13 -17.25 9.94
N ASP A 459 6.00 -18.45 9.39
CA ASP A 459 6.80 -18.93 8.25
C ASP A 459 6.16 -18.61 6.89
N SER A 460 5.15 -17.72 6.86
CA SER A 460 4.41 -17.36 5.64
C SER A 460 4.62 -15.89 5.28
N THR A 461 4.61 -15.61 3.98
CA THR A 461 4.53 -14.25 3.44
C THR A 461 3.12 -13.96 2.98
N ILE A 462 2.56 -12.82 3.38
CA ILE A 462 1.23 -12.37 3.00
C ILE A 462 1.35 -11.22 2.00
N LEU A 463 0.70 -11.35 0.85
CA LEU A 463 0.49 -10.25 -0.09
C LEU A 463 -0.99 -9.88 -0.10
N GLN A 464 -1.31 -8.66 0.34
CA GLN A 464 -2.68 -8.16 0.41
C GLN A 464 -2.95 -7.09 -0.65
N PHE A 465 -3.87 -7.38 -1.56
CA PHE A 465 -4.31 -6.45 -2.61
C PHE A 465 -5.70 -5.90 -2.30
N LYS A 466 -6.02 -4.73 -2.85
CA LYS A 466 -7.33 -4.09 -2.69
C LYS A 466 -7.89 -3.63 -4.03
N LEU A 467 -9.19 -3.80 -4.22
CA LEU A 467 -9.94 -3.22 -5.34
C LEU A 467 -11.13 -2.43 -4.81
N ILE A 468 -11.27 -1.19 -5.30
CA ILE A 468 -12.49 -0.39 -5.10
C ILE A 468 -13.27 -0.43 -6.42
N ASP A 469 -14.21 -1.35 -6.54
CA ASP A 469 -15.05 -1.47 -7.71
C ASP A 469 -16.27 -0.55 -7.57
N GLN A 470 -16.41 0.40 -8.50
CA GLN A 470 -17.37 1.50 -8.41
C GLN A 470 -18.80 1.02 -8.69
N GLU A 471 -19.79 1.78 -8.21
CA GLU A 471 -21.19 1.55 -8.58
C GLU A 471 -21.37 1.62 -10.12
N GLN A 472 -22.24 0.75 -10.66
CA GLN A 472 -22.48 0.54 -12.09
C GLN A 472 -21.31 -0.07 -12.88
N SER A 473 -20.21 -0.47 -12.23
CA SER A 473 -19.16 -1.27 -12.88
C SER A 473 -19.76 -2.59 -13.40
N ASN A 474 -19.72 -2.82 -14.72
CA ASN A 474 -20.43 -3.90 -15.42
C ASN A 474 -21.92 -4.01 -15.07
N GLY A 475 -22.58 -2.89 -14.73
CA GLY A 475 -24.01 -2.87 -14.37
C GLY A 475 -24.35 -3.36 -12.96
N PHE A 476 -23.35 -3.71 -12.13
CA PHE A 476 -23.59 -4.08 -10.73
C PHE A 476 -23.95 -2.86 -9.87
N PRO A 477 -24.94 -2.95 -8.97
CA PRO A 477 -25.29 -1.86 -8.07
C PRO A 477 -24.26 -1.69 -6.95
N ASN A 478 -24.21 -0.49 -6.38
CA ASN A 478 -23.40 -0.14 -5.21
C ASN A 478 -21.88 -0.30 -5.43
N GLN A 479 -21.07 0.37 -4.61
CA GLN A 479 -19.61 0.23 -4.62
C GLN A 479 -19.22 -0.97 -3.77
N VAL A 480 -18.19 -1.71 -4.17
CA VAL A 480 -17.59 -2.79 -3.37
C VAL A 480 -16.12 -2.51 -3.14
N GLU A 481 -15.69 -2.53 -1.87
CA GLU A 481 -14.28 -2.63 -1.50
C GLU A 481 -13.96 -4.11 -1.26
N THR A 482 -13.07 -4.68 -2.08
CA THR A 482 -12.60 -6.06 -1.97
C THR A 482 -11.13 -6.07 -1.58
N ILE A 483 -10.78 -6.96 -0.67
CA ILE A 483 -9.42 -7.30 -0.28
C ILE A 483 -9.21 -8.78 -0.64
N VAL A 484 -8.10 -9.09 -1.31
CA VAL A 484 -7.60 -10.45 -1.47
C VAL A 484 -6.25 -10.57 -0.79
N LYS A 485 -6.09 -11.59 0.05
CA LYS A 485 -4.82 -11.95 0.69
C LYS A 485 -4.32 -13.26 0.09
N PHE A 486 -3.08 -13.24 -0.39
CA PHE A 486 -2.33 -14.43 -0.76
C PHE A 486 -1.36 -14.73 0.37
N ILE A 487 -1.59 -15.81 1.10
CA ILE A 487 -0.78 -16.28 2.21
C ILE A 487 0.06 -17.43 1.68
N VAL A 488 1.32 -17.13 1.40
CA VAL A 488 2.29 -18.03 0.79
C VAL A 488 3.08 -18.70 1.90
N GLY A 489 2.90 -20.01 2.05
CA GLY A 489 3.71 -20.87 2.92
C GLY A 489 4.59 -21.80 2.08
N TYR A 490 5.46 -22.58 2.73
CA TYR A 490 6.24 -23.60 2.03
C TYR A 490 5.30 -24.61 1.36
N LYS A 491 5.39 -24.74 0.02
CA LYS A 491 4.53 -25.57 -0.83
C LYS A 491 3.02 -25.38 -0.60
N SER A 492 2.59 -24.18 -0.21
CA SER A 492 1.17 -23.88 -0.05
C SER A 492 0.83 -22.43 -0.38
N LEU A 493 -0.37 -22.25 -0.93
CA LEU A 493 -0.98 -20.95 -1.18
C LEU A 493 -2.38 -20.94 -0.59
N GLU A 494 -2.62 -20.10 0.41
CA GLU A 494 -3.97 -19.79 0.88
C GLU A 494 -4.42 -18.44 0.29
N ILE A 495 -5.64 -18.39 -0.21
CA ILE A 495 -6.28 -17.22 -0.80
C ILE A 495 -7.50 -16.90 0.06
N GLU A 496 -7.49 -15.73 0.68
CA GLU A 496 -8.60 -15.23 1.49
C GLU A 496 -9.19 -13.97 0.86
N TYR A 497 -10.48 -14.01 0.57
CA TYR A 497 -11.24 -12.88 0.07
C TYR A 497 -12.04 -12.24 1.21
N GLN A 498 -12.09 -10.91 1.23
CA GLN A 498 -12.99 -10.14 2.07
C GLN A 498 -13.58 -9.00 1.25
N ALA A 499 -14.89 -8.77 1.32
CA ALA A 499 -15.48 -7.61 0.66
C ALA A 499 -16.60 -6.96 1.48
N ASN A 500 -16.69 -5.64 1.39
CA ASN A 500 -17.73 -4.83 2.00
C ASN A 500 -18.36 -3.93 0.93
N SER A 501 -19.65 -3.63 1.05
CA SER A 501 -20.36 -2.75 0.11
C SER A 501 -21.08 -1.61 0.82
N ASN A 502 -21.27 -0.49 0.13
CA ASN A 502 -22.11 0.61 0.63
C ASN A 502 -23.62 0.34 0.47
N GLY A 503 -24.02 -0.79 -0.12
CA GLY A 503 -25.40 -1.23 -0.26
C GLY A 503 -25.51 -2.69 -0.77
N PRO A 504 -26.73 -3.23 -0.93
CA PRO A 504 -26.93 -4.59 -1.41
C PRO A 504 -26.35 -4.82 -2.83
N THR A 505 -25.54 -5.86 -3.02
CA THR A 505 -24.99 -6.24 -4.33
C THR A 505 -24.72 -7.74 -4.41
N PRO A 506 -24.83 -8.37 -5.59
CA PRO A 506 -24.33 -9.71 -5.80
C PRO A 506 -22.81 -9.77 -5.64
N ILE A 507 -22.31 -10.85 -5.04
CA ILE A 507 -20.89 -11.16 -4.93
C ILE A 507 -20.65 -12.66 -4.82
N ASN A 508 -19.68 -13.15 -5.59
CA ASN A 508 -19.21 -14.53 -5.61
C ASN A 508 -17.79 -14.52 -6.19
N LEU A 509 -16.77 -14.71 -5.36
CA LEU A 509 -15.36 -14.54 -5.76
C LEU A 509 -14.63 -15.88 -5.78
N THR A 510 -13.74 -16.08 -6.74
CA THR A 510 -12.87 -17.26 -6.82
C THR A 510 -11.55 -16.93 -7.51
N ASN A 511 -10.59 -17.85 -7.48
CA ASN A 511 -9.35 -17.74 -8.25
C ASN A 511 -9.36 -18.76 -9.40
N HIS A 512 -9.03 -18.32 -10.60
CA HIS A 512 -9.17 -19.10 -11.83
C HIS A 512 -7.82 -19.69 -12.30
N SER A 513 -7.05 -20.25 -11.37
CA SER A 513 -5.79 -20.94 -11.69
C SER A 513 -6.06 -22.22 -12.48
N TYR A 514 -5.30 -22.42 -13.57
CA TYR A 514 -5.25 -23.69 -14.28
C TYR A 514 -4.00 -24.45 -13.86
N PHE A 515 -4.16 -25.63 -13.27
CA PHE A 515 -3.06 -26.46 -12.80
C PHE A 515 -2.57 -27.40 -13.90
N LYS A 516 -1.26 -27.60 -13.96
CA LYS A 516 -0.59 -28.63 -14.79
C LYS A 516 0.33 -29.46 -13.89
N LEU A 517 0.09 -30.76 -13.80
CA LEU A 517 0.86 -31.67 -12.91
C LEU A 517 1.58 -32.79 -13.67
N GLY A 518 1.62 -32.68 -15.01
CA GLY A 518 2.08 -33.73 -15.91
C GLY A 518 0.93 -34.51 -16.57
N ASN A 519 1.20 -35.77 -16.90
CA ASN A 519 0.23 -36.68 -17.53
C ASN A 519 -0.27 -37.72 -16.51
N ASP A 520 -1.27 -38.52 -16.90
CA ASP A 520 -1.81 -39.66 -16.13
C ASP A 520 -2.30 -39.26 -14.73
N ILE A 521 -2.95 -38.10 -14.61
CA ILE A 521 -3.33 -37.49 -13.34
C ILE A 521 -4.52 -38.24 -12.72
N ASP A 522 -4.34 -38.78 -11.52
CA ASP A 522 -5.42 -39.31 -10.70
C ASP A 522 -6.16 -38.18 -9.98
N ILE A 523 -7.49 -38.14 -10.14
CA ILE A 523 -8.37 -37.18 -9.47
C ILE A 523 -9.17 -37.89 -8.37
N ASN A 524 -9.28 -37.25 -7.22
CA ASN A 524 -10.19 -37.61 -6.13
C ASN A 524 -11.05 -36.39 -5.76
N LEU A 525 -12.38 -36.54 -5.87
CA LEU A 525 -13.36 -35.53 -5.48
C LEU A 525 -13.98 -35.87 -4.13
N SER A 526 -14.18 -34.86 -3.29
CA SER A 526 -14.87 -34.98 -2.00
C SER A 526 -16.36 -35.33 -2.10
N THR A 527 -16.97 -35.11 -3.26
CA THR A 527 -18.40 -35.32 -3.53
C THR A 527 -18.60 -35.94 -4.91
N LYS A 528 -19.73 -36.66 -5.08
CA LYS A 528 -20.19 -37.13 -6.40
C LYS A 528 -21.21 -36.17 -7.02
N LYS A 529 -21.81 -35.32 -6.20
CA LYS A 529 -22.96 -34.50 -6.56
C LYS A 529 -22.52 -33.26 -7.30
N TYR A 530 -23.16 -32.98 -8.42
CA TYR A 530 -22.98 -31.75 -9.18
C TYR A 530 -24.32 -31.21 -9.65
N LEU A 531 -24.37 -29.91 -9.88
CA LEU A 531 -25.52 -29.20 -10.41
C LEU A 531 -25.58 -29.46 -11.92
N GLU A 532 -26.66 -30.08 -12.39
CA GLU A 532 -26.87 -30.29 -13.82
C GLU A 532 -27.04 -28.94 -14.50
N THR A 533 -26.40 -28.79 -15.68
CA THR A 533 -26.52 -27.59 -16.48
C THR A 533 -26.95 -27.90 -17.92
N SER A 534 -27.74 -26.99 -18.48
CA SER A 534 -28.06 -26.92 -19.90
C SER A 534 -27.55 -25.59 -20.45
N ASN A 535 -26.67 -25.65 -21.46
CA ASN A 535 -25.97 -24.48 -22.00
C ASN A 535 -25.26 -23.63 -20.92
N GLY A 536 -24.69 -24.30 -19.91
CA GLY A 536 -23.95 -23.66 -18.82
C GLY A 536 -24.82 -23.02 -17.73
N LEU A 537 -26.15 -23.12 -17.81
CA LEU A 537 -27.08 -22.63 -16.79
C LEU A 537 -27.72 -23.80 -16.03
N PRO A 538 -27.99 -23.66 -14.73
CA PRO A 538 -28.55 -24.75 -13.94
C PRO A 538 -29.98 -25.08 -14.35
N THR A 539 -30.32 -26.36 -14.48
CA THR A 539 -31.72 -26.78 -14.64
C THR A 539 -32.46 -26.91 -13.32
N GLY A 540 -31.71 -26.96 -12.21
CA GLY A 540 -32.21 -27.23 -10.86
C GLY A 540 -32.10 -28.70 -10.45
N GLU A 541 -31.69 -29.60 -11.34
CA GLU A 541 -31.43 -31.00 -10.99
C GLU A 541 -30.02 -31.19 -10.40
N ILE A 542 -29.90 -32.11 -9.44
CA ILE A 542 -28.63 -32.56 -8.89
C ILE A 542 -28.38 -33.98 -9.37
N LEU A 543 -27.25 -34.19 -10.04
CA LEU A 543 -26.84 -35.49 -10.55
C LEU A 543 -25.58 -35.98 -9.82
N GLU A 544 -25.26 -37.27 -10.01
CA GLU A 544 -24.08 -37.88 -9.43
C GLU A 544 -23.17 -38.51 -10.51
N ILE A 545 -21.86 -38.31 -10.36
CA ILE A 545 -20.88 -39.04 -11.15
C ILE A 545 -20.71 -40.48 -10.61
N PRO A 546 -20.39 -41.47 -11.47
CA PRO A 546 -20.22 -42.86 -11.04
C PRO A 546 -19.21 -43.10 -9.91
N SER A 547 -18.08 -42.35 -9.92
CA SER A 547 -16.95 -42.53 -9.01
C SER A 547 -16.32 -41.18 -8.70
N GLN A 548 -15.86 -41.01 -7.46
CA GLN A 548 -15.05 -39.87 -7.01
C GLN A 548 -13.60 -39.97 -7.46
N ASN A 549 -13.16 -41.19 -7.82
CA ASN A 549 -11.81 -41.48 -8.29
C ASN A 549 -11.85 -41.80 -9.79
N PHE A 550 -11.04 -41.10 -10.57
CA PHE A 550 -10.93 -41.30 -12.02
C PHE A 550 -9.63 -40.68 -12.54
N LYS A 551 -9.20 -41.07 -13.74
CA LYS A 551 -8.13 -40.36 -14.44
C LYS A 551 -8.68 -39.10 -15.08
N LEU A 552 -7.92 -38.01 -15.02
CA LEU A 552 -8.32 -36.72 -15.57
C LEU A 552 -8.76 -36.87 -17.04
N GLU A 553 -7.99 -37.58 -17.85
CA GLU A 553 -8.23 -37.83 -19.28
C GLU A 553 -9.49 -38.64 -19.61
N ASP A 554 -10.04 -39.41 -18.66
CA ASP A 554 -11.20 -40.27 -18.91
C ASP A 554 -12.49 -39.47 -19.13
N ARG A 555 -12.54 -38.23 -18.63
CA ARG A 555 -13.77 -37.44 -18.59
C ARG A 555 -13.51 -35.96 -18.83
N LYS A 556 -14.49 -35.35 -19.49
CA LYS A 556 -14.63 -33.90 -19.60
C LYS A 556 -15.52 -33.42 -18.47
N PHE A 557 -15.08 -32.39 -17.75
CA PHE A 557 -15.88 -31.67 -16.77
C PHE A 557 -15.90 -30.19 -17.08
N ASP A 558 -17.06 -29.60 -16.88
CA ASP A 558 -17.28 -28.16 -16.72
C ASP A 558 -18.48 -27.99 -15.78
N ASP A 559 -18.35 -28.56 -14.58
CA ASP A 559 -19.47 -28.85 -13.69
C ASP A 559 -19.25 -28.25 -12.31
N CYS A 560 -20.35 -27.76 -11.71
CA CYS A 560 -20.36 -27.21 -10.36
C CYS A 560 -20.69 -28.31 -9.34
N PHE A 561 -19.69 -28.79 -8.60
CA PHE A 561 -19.83 -29.81 -7.57
C PHE A 561 -20.34 -29.23 -6.25
N ILE A 562 -21.19 -29.99 -5.55
CA ILE A 562 -21.92 -29.54 -4.36
C ILE A 562 -21.37 -30.20 -3.10
N LEU A 563 -20.95 -29.37 -2.13
CA LEU A 563 -20.48 -29.81 -0.80
C LEU A 563 -21.56 -29.60 0.26
N ASN A 564 -22.21 -28.44 0.22
CA ASN A 564 -23.29 -28.05 1.11
C ASN A 564 -24.26 -27.12 0.36
N GLU A 565 -25.56 -27.28 0.55
CA GLU A 565 -26.58 -26.48 -0.15
C GLU A 565 -26.82 -25.10 0.50
N SER A 566 -26.33 -24.88 1.72
CA SER A 566 -26.47 -23.62 2.47
C SER A 566 -25.14 -23.14 3.02
N SER A 567 -24.92 -21.83 2.98
CA SER A 567 -23.74 -21.16 3.53
C SER A 567 -24.06 -19.74 3.99
N SER A 568 -23.23 -19.20 4.88
CA SER A 568 -23.20 -17.78 5.20
C SER A 568 -22.52 -16.96 4.09
N ILE A 569 -22.76 -15.65 4.09
CA ILE A 569 -22.09 -14.72 3.19
C ILE A 569 -20.56 -14.61 3.50
N ASP A 570 -20.16 -14.82 4.76
CA ASP A 570 -18.76 -14.99 5.18
C ASP A 570 -18.50 -16.42 5.64
N THR A 571 -17.66 -17.15 4.91
CA THR A 571 -17.29 -18.54 5.21
C THR A 571 -15.90 -18.67 5.83
N ARG A 572 -15.16 -17.58 6.05
CA ARG A 572 -13.74 -17.66 6.47
C ARG A 572 -13.52 -18.31 7.82
N SER A 573 -14.53 -18.30 8.70
CA SER A 573 -14.50 -18.99 9.99
C SER A 573 -14.88 -20.47 9.91
N ASN A 574 -15.37 -20.95 8.77
CA ASN A 574 -15.69 -22.36 8.57
C ASN A 574 -14.40 -23.18 8.51
N GLN A 575 -14.55 -24.48 8.73
CA GLN A 575 -13.43 -25.41 8.58
C GLN A 575 -13.02 -25.51 7.10
N LEU A 576 -11.72 -25.43 6.83
CA LEU A 576 -11.16 -25.82 5.54
C LEU A 576 -11.29 -27.33 5.38
N ILE A 577 -12.13 -27.74 4.43
CA ILE A 577 -12.31 -29.16 4.07
C ILE A 577 -11.58 -29.45 2.76
N GLU A 578 -11.01 -30.65 2.63
CA GLU A 578 -10.47 -31.13 1.36
C GLU A 578 -11.61 -31.35 0.37
N ILE A 579 -11.58 -30.63 -0.75
CA ILE A 579 -12.64 -30.67 -1.76
C ILE A 579 -12.22 -31.45 -3.01
N PHE A 580 -10.92 -31.43 -3.30
CA PHE A 580 -10.33 -31.92 -4.53
C PHE A 580 -8.87 -32.32 -4.29
N LYS A 581 -8.46 -33.43 -4.87
CA LYS A 581 -7.06 -33.86 -4.91
C LYS A 581 -6.71 -34.36 -6.31
N ALA A 582 -5.56 -33.91 -6.82
CA ALA A 582 -4.95 -34.41 -8.04
C ALA A 582 -3.55 -34.93 -7.73
N SER A 583 -3.16 -36.06 -8.31
CA SER A 583 -1.82 -36.62 -8.10
C SER A 583 -1.27 -37.35 -9.32
N THR A 584 0.04 -37.23 -9.49
CA THR A 584 0.89 -38.08 -10.33
C THR A 584 1.92 -38.78 -9.43
N PRO A 585 2.77 -39.68 -9.95
CA PRO A 585 3.86 -40.23 -9.16
C PRO A 585 4.85 -39.18 -8.61
N SER A 586 4.93 -38.00 -9.25
CA SER A 586 5.92 -36.97 -8.95
C SER A 586 5.34 -35.76 -8.21
N HIS A 587 4.05 -35.46 -8.39
CA HIS A 587 3.41 -34.27 -7.82
C HIS A 587 2.06 -34.60 -7.23
N SER A 588 1.65 -33.84 -6.21
CA SER A 588 0.26 -33.80 -5.80
C SER A 588 -0.20 -32.38 -5.53
N LEU A 589 -1.49 -32.14 -5.77
CA LEU A 589 -2.22 -30.94 -5.42
C LEU A 589 -3.42 -31.35 -4.58
N THR A 590 -3.54 -30.78 -3.39
CA THR A 590 -4.75 -30.85 -2.56
C THR A 590 -5.34 -29.46 -2.46
N ILE A 591 -6.63 -29.34 -2.75
CA ILE A 591 -7.38 -28.08 -2.63
C ILE A 591 -8.35 -28.22 -1.47
N GLN A 592 -8.27 -27.26 -0.56
CA GLN A 592 -9.20 -27.11 0.54
C GLN A 592 -9.97 -25.81 0.39
N SER A 593 -11.23 -25.78 0.82
CA SER A 593 -12.03 -24.56 0.80
C SER A 593 -13.06 -24.52 1.92
N THR A 594 -13.52 -23.31 2.23
CA THR A 594 -14.66 -23.04 3.12
C THR A 594 -15.97 -22.88 2.37
N GLU A 595 -15.92 -22.86 1.04
CA GLU A 595 -17.08 -22.57 0.18
C GLU A 595 -18.01 -23.78 0.02
N PRO A 596 -19.31 -23.54 -0.26
CA PRO A 596 -20.34 -24.60 -0.36
C PRO A 596 -20.27 -25.44 -1.64
N SER A 597 -19.55 -24.96 -2.65
CA SER A 597 -19.44 -25.62 -3.96
C SER A 597 -18.10 -25.30 -4.63
N PHE A 598 -17.79 -26.02 -5.70
CA PHE A 598 -16.64 -25.69 -6.55
C PHE A 598 -16.91 -26.07 -8.00
N GLN A 599 -16.51 -25.22 -8.93
CA GLN A 599 -16.44 -25.58 -10.35
C GLN A 599 -15.22 -26.49 -10.55
N PHE A 600 -15.36 -27.57 -11.32
CA PHE A 600 -14.23 -28.32 -11.85
C PHE A 600 -14.29 -28.32 -13.37
N TYR A 601 -13.27 -27.73 -13.98
CA TYR A 601 -13.15 -27.57 -15.43
C TYR A 601 -11.88 -28.24 -15.94
N THR A 602 -12.01 -29.17 -16.88
CA THR A 602 -10.86 -29.93 -17.41
C THR A 602 -10.07 -29.22 -18.52
N GLY A 603 -10.39 -27.95 -18.82
CA GLY A 603 -9.60 -27.15 -19.76
C GLY A 603 -9.88 -27.42 -21.24
N ASP A 604 -10.99 -28.08 -21.59
CA ASP A 604 -11.20 -28.58 -22.96
C ASP A 604 -11.36 -27.47 -24.01
N GLY A 605 -11.76 -26.27 -23.59
CA GLY A 605 -11.92 -25.07 -24.42
C GLY A 605 -10.68 -24.17 -24.45
N VAL A 606 -9.61 -24.51 -23.72
CA VAL A 606 -8.35 -23.77 -23.77
C VAL A 606 -7.74 -23.93 -25.16
N ASN A 607 -7.58 -22.82 -25.88
CA ASN A 607 -6.89 -22.81 -27.17
C ASN A 607 -6.31 -21.42 -27.43
N ILE A 608 -5.18 -21.12 -26.80
CA ILE A 608 -4.52 -19.82 -26.88
C ILE A 608 -3.00 -19.98 -26.83
N GLN A 609 -2.31 -19.35 -27.79
CA GLN A 609 -0.86 -19.44 -27.94
C GLN A 609 -0.38 -20.89 -27.98
N ASN A 610 0.47 -21.29 -27.03
CA ASN A 610 1.03 -22.63 -26.87
C ASN A 610 0.22 -23.51 -25.91
N PHE A 611 -0.93 -23.03 -25.44
CA PHE A 611 -1.85 -23.80 -24.60
C PHE A 611 -3.00 -24.33 -25.46
N HIS A 612 -3.14 -25.65 -25.47
CA HIS A 612 -4.18 -26.39 -26.17
C HIS A 612 -5.19 -26.97 -25.19
N SER A 613 -6.22 -27.61 -25.75
CA SER A 613 -7.27 -28.28 -24.99
C SER A 613 -6.64 -29.18 -23.92
N ARG A 614 -7.07 -29.01 -22.67
CA ARG A 614 -6.62 -29.80 -21.52
C ARG A 614 -5.13 -29.66 -21.17
N SER A 615 -4.49 -28.54 -21.55
CA SER A 615 -3.13 -28.20 -21.09
C SER A 615 -3.05 -28.02 -19.56
N GLY A 616 -4.20 -27.81 -18.92
CA GLY A 616 -4.37 -27.75 -17.48
C GLY A 616 -5.85 -27.76 -17.12
N PHE A 617 -6.16 -27.86 -15.83
CA PHE A 617 -7.52 -27.90 -15.31
C PHE A 617 -7.72 -26.84 -14.23
N ALA A 618 -8.93 -26.30 -14.09
CA ALA A 618 -9.28 -25.32 -13.07
C ALA A 618 -10.19 -25.93 -12.01
N VAL A 619 -9.99 -25.53 -10.75
CA VAL A 619 -10.89 -25.84 -9.64
C VAL A 619 -11.19 -24.53 -8.93
N GLU A 620 -12.45 -24.11 -8.97
CA GLU A 620 -12.87 -22.78 -8.53
C GLU A 620 -13.90 -22.91 -7.41
N PRO A 621 -13.48 -22.93 -6.13
CA PRO A 621 -14.41 -22.90 -5.02
C PRO A 621 -15.21 -21.59 -5.01
N GLY A 622 -16.51 -21.68 -4.76
CA GLY A 622 -17.43 -20.55 -4.81
C GLY A 622 -18.87 -20.97 -4.52
N ARG A 623 -19.83 -20.20 -5.05
CA ARG A 623 -21.26 -20.30 -4.70
C ARG A 623 -22.15 -20.48 -5.92
N PHE A 624 -22.13 -21.70 -6.45
CA PHE A 624 -23.00 -22.19 -7.51
C PHE A 624 -23.00 -21.34 -8.79
N ILE A 625 -23.82 -21.76 -9.76
CA ILE A 625 -24.05 -21.06 -11.02
C ILE A 625 -25.38 -20.33 -10.92
N ASP A 626 -25.44 -19.07 -11.35
CA ASP A 626 -26.67 -18.25 -11.34
C ASP A 626 -27.37 -18.18 -9.98
N ALA A 627 -26.65 -18.40 -8.88
CA ALA A 627 -27.19 -18.42 -7.52
C ALA A 627 -28.03 -17.17 -7.18
N ILE A 628 -27.67 -16.00 -7.71
CA ILE A 628 -28.41 -14.75 -7.50
C ILE A 628 -29.87 -14.82 -7.99
N ASN A 629 -30.15 -15.63 -9.03
CA ASN A 629 -31.49 -15.88 -9.55
C ASN A 629 -32.14 -17.15 -8.99
N SER A 630 -31.40 -17.92 -8.19
CA SER A 630 -31.92 -19.10 -7.51
C SER A 630 -32.65 -18.72 -6.22
N PRO A 631 -33.90 -19.18 -6.02
CA PRO A 631 -34.61 -18.98 -4.75
C PRO A 631 -33.95 -19.74 -3.58
N ILE A 632 -33.09 -20.72 -3.87
CA ILE A 632 -32.42 -21.56 -2.86
C ILE A 632 -31.07 -20.95 -2.47
N TYR A 633 -30.31 -20.40 -3.43
CA TYR A 633 -28.91 -20.04 -3.24
C TYR A 633 -28.64 -18.53 -3.15
N SER A 634 -29.62 -17.68 -3.51
CA SER A 634 -29.41 -16.22 -3.62
C SER A 634 -28.94 -15.55 -2.33
N ASN A 635 -29.40 -16.02 -1.16
CA ASN A 635 -28.98 -15.47 0.13
C ASN A 635 -27.49 -15.64 0.43
N GLN A 636 -26.80 -16.57 -0.25
CA GLN A 636 -25.38 -16.83 -0.06
C GLN A 636 -24.50 -15.88 -0.89
N VAL A 637 -25.09 -15.17 -1.86
CA VAL A 637 -24.37 -14.33 -2.83
C VAL A 637 -24.85 -12.89 -2.85
N VAL A 638 -25.73 -12.48 -1.92
CA VAL A 638 -26.13 -11.08 -1.75
C VAL A 638 -25.41 -10.51 -0.54
N LEU A 639 -24.51 -9.55 -0.77
CA LEU A 639 -23.82 -8.80 0.27
C LEU A 639 -24.60 -7.55 0.62
N ASN A 640 -25.07 -7.42 1.86
CA ASN A 640 -25.71 -6.20 2.37
C ASN A 640 -24.70 -5.23 3.00
N LYS A 641 -25.13 -3.98 3.23
CA LYS A 641 -24.27 -2.87 3.70
C LYS A 641 -23.52 -3.14 5.01
N ASP A 642 -24.17 -3.84 5.94
CA ASP A 642 -23.64 -4.11 7.28
C ASP A 642 -23.07 -5.53 7.41
N GLU A 643 -22.92 -6.22 6.29
CA GLU A 643 -22.32 -7.54 6.19
C GLU A 643 -20.93 -7.48 5.55
N THR A 644 -20.17 -8.55 5.77
CA THR A 644 -18.90 -8.78 5.08
C THR A 644 -19.02 -10.07 4.29
N TYR A 645 -18.66 -10.03 3.00
CA TYR A 645 -18.42 -11.25 2.25
C TYR A 645 -17.04 -11.79 2.64
N GLY A 646 -16.93 -13.11 2.79
CA GLY A 646 -15.65 -13.75 2.99
C GLY A 646 -15.62 -15.17 2.43
N SER A 647 -14.47 -15.54 1.87
CA SER A 647 -14.19 -16.86 1.31
C SER A 647 -12.72 -17.22 1.50
N LYS A 648 -12.42 -18.51 1.70
CA LYS A 648 -11.05 -19.00 1.88
C LYS A 648 -10.81 -20.28 1.10
N THR A 649 -9.71 -20.33 0.37
CA THR A 649 -9.26 -21.50 -0.39
C THR A 649 -7.77 -21.72 -0.16
N LYS A 650 -7.34 -22.97 -0.06
CA LYS A 650 -5.94 -23.33 0.16
C LYS A 650 -5.48 -24.42 -0.80
N TYR A 651 -4.39 -24.15 -1.51
CA TYR A 651 -3.68 -25.09 -2.36
C TYR A 651 -2.47 -25.63 -1.59
N ILE A 652 -2.30 -26.95 -1.59
CA ILE A 652 -1.19 -27.65 -0.93
C ILE A 652 -0.54 -28.55 -1.95
N PHE A 653 0.77 -28.41 -2.11
CA PHE A 653 1.57 -29.17 -3.07
C PHE A 653 2.53 -30.10 -2.33
N ASN A 654 2.80 -31.28 -2.90
CA ASN A 654 3.91 -32.14 -2.45
C ASN A 654 4.82 -32.51 -3.60
#